data_AF-A0A1G1W1N1-F1
#
_entry.id   AF-A0A1G1W1N1-F1
#
_cell.length_a   1.000
_cell.length_b   1.000
_cell.length_c   1.000
_cell.angle_alpha   90.00
_cell.angle_beta   90.00
_cell.angle_gamma   90.00
#
_symmetry.space_group_name_H-M   'P 1'
#
loop_
_entity.id
_entity.type
_entity.pdbx_description
1 polymer ?
#
loop_
_entity_poly.entity_id
_entity_poly.type
_entity_poly.pdbx_seq_one_letter_code
_entity_poly.pdbx_strand_id
1 'polypeptide(L)'
;MTKIKLPTIAFSFLLFSTCVFIFIPNVNAQLANSPWPMFHGTNKLTGQSVYDASKVDGTIKWKFKADGGVETSPVIGIDGTIYFIDHKCNLYAVDQNGSQKWKFSGGKPIFTKEWNNWSCAHSTPAIAKDGTIYALMMTGSFFAVNPDGTEKWRAPVFAFNDGWSSPVIASDGTIYVSSEIYPPRETGKEMEKPGYVYAFNPDGTKKWERTNGSAGGSNSVAAIADDGTVYLGTSESRENDHPFEMKLFAFNPDGSTKWSFWPDNGVIEGSPAIGKDGTIYFGTKGKDDPRNANFYALNPDGTEQWRVPLSQGESITPAIANDGTIYFGDWGGTFYAYDAQGKEKWRVQIPESESVYESLSSSPAISADGTLYFGSTMGLFFAYSKDGEEKWRSKIEGGGIVASPAIGADGTVYVTTVPGELLAFGPNKGVSASSSSATGKKELGFMSKYLLTIGLATTYLLGTILIFYLVIFLLRKKLSGKLLSVYEFSKNHKIIICVIFLIFAGSLGGSSYMFFINTKKVSTPAASQEKDNTTHISCPKNVYQRGENAYYAVYWENNKAVQKDISVKEHEQIKSSCKNTTLPEAQNQGQNTNTPQTDTGNSENDKCPHHIYGTWENGFYGAYGGRTTKDLTNDESKWIQQNCPNTTWPEQYRNDKK
;
A
#
# COMPACT_ATOMS: atom_id res chain seq x y z
N MET A 1 62.93 19.12 -63.44
CA MET A 1 63.13 20.34 -62.62
C MET A 1 61.76 20.76 -62.09
N THR A 2 61.50 21.11 -60.82
CA THR A 2 62.24 20.90 -59.54
C THR A 2 61.22 21.01 -58.38
N LYS A 3 61.48 20.42 -57.21
CA LYS A 3 60.62 20.46 -56.01
C LYS A 3 60.59 21.84 -55.32
N ILE A 4 59.46 22.21 -54.73
CA ILE A 4 59.30 22.85 -53.39
C ILE A 4 57.97 22.30 -52.81
N LYS A 5 57.93 21.33 -51.87
CA LYS A 5 58.11 21.33 -50.40
C LYS A 5 57.02 22.07 -49.57
N LEU A 6 56.35 21.29 -48.69
CA LEU A 6 55.41 21.73 -47.63
C LEU A 6 56.15 22.38 -46.43
N PRO A 7 55.43 23.06 -45.51
CA PRO A 7 54.97 22.43 -44.25
C PRO A 7 53.45 22.60 -43.99
N THR A 8 52.70 21.58 -43.57
CA THR A 8 52.50 21.14 -42.16
C THR A 8 51.57 22.05 -41.32
N ILE A 9 50.28 22.05 -41.65
CA ILE A 9 49.18 22.18 -40.66
C ILE A 9 48.13 21.12 -40.99
N ALA A 10 48.41 19.88 -40.60
CA ALA A 10 47.42 18.83 -40.41
C ALA A 10 47.25 18.59 -38.90
N PHE A 11 46.15 17.97 -38.48
CA PHE A 11 45.82 17.64 -37.09
C PHE A 11 45.60 18.82 -36.13
N SER A 12 44.36 19.33 -36.10
CA SER A 12 43.73 19.91 -34.90
C SER A 12 42.19 19.97 -34.99
N PHE A 13 41.61 20.09 -36.20
CA PHE A 13 40.15 20.23 -36.38
C PHE A 13 39.34 18.91 -36.45
N LEU A 14 39.96 17.76 -36.15
CA LEU A 14 39.29 16.44 -36.13
C LEU A 14 39.44 15.71 -34.79
N LEU A 15 39.66 16.46 -33.72
CA LEU A 15 39.74 15.98 -32.33
C LEU A 15 38.89 16.84 -31.35
N PHE A 16 37.88 17.53 -31.89
CA PHE A 16 36.81 18.21 -31.12
C PHE A 16 35.42 17.61 -31.40
N SER A 17 35.38 16.34 -31.80
CA SER A 17 34.16 15.51 -31.85
C SER A 17 34.24 14.33 -30.86
N THR A 18 35.14 14.39 -29.89
CA THR A 18 35.24 13.44 -28.77
C THR A 18 34.36 13.91 -27.62
N CYS A 19 33.31 13.14 -27.34
CA CYS A 19 32.68 13.02 -26.03
C CYS A 19 32.37 14.34 -25.29
N VAL A 20 31.53 15.19 -25.89
CA VAL A 20 30.46 15.78 -25.08
C VAL A 20 29.26 14.86 -25.17
N PHE A 21 29.36 13.71 -24.51
CA PHE A 21 28.17 13.13 -23.90
C PHE A 21 27.72 14.19 -22.89
N ILE A 22 26.79 15.04 -23.29
CA ILE A 22 25.95 15.72 -22.31
C ILE A 22 25.23 14.57 -21.62
N PHE A 23 25.71 14.21 -20.43
CA PHE A 23 24.85 13.63 -19.41
C PHE A 23 23.78 14.68 -19.17
N ILE A 24 22.73 14.63 -19.98
CA ILE A 24 21.40 14.95 -19.51
C ILE A 24 21.13 13.76 -18.58
N PRO A 25 21.26 13.90 -17.24
CA PRO A 25 20.76 12.85 -16.37
C PRO A 25 19.31 12.60 -16.79
N ASN A 26 18.88 11.35 -16.94
CA ASN A 26 17.52 11.07 -17.37
C ASN A 26 16.54 11.61 -16.31
N VAL A 27 16.03 12.84 -16.50
CA VAL A 27 15.16 13.59 -15.56
C VAL A 27 13.74 13.02 -15.50
N ASN A 28 13.60 11.72 -15.79
CA ASN A 28 12.34 11.04 -16.02
C ASN A 28 11.73 10.46 -14.74
N ALA A 29 12.51 10.39 -13.64
CA ALA A 29 12.07 9.81 -12.37
C ALA A 29 11.81 10.85 -11.27
N GLN A 30 11.47 12.09 -11.62
CA GLN A 30 10.85 13.00 -10.65
C GLN A 30 9.55 12.37 -10.11
N LEU A 31 9.08 12.80 -8.94
CA LEU A 31 7.76 12.39 -8.44
C LEU A 31 6.67 12.67 -9.49
N ALA A 32 5.71 11.75 -9.66
CA ALA A 32 4.64 11.95 -10.63
C ALA A 32 3.75 13.14 -10.24
N ASN A 33 3.35 13.94 -11.24
CA ASN A 33 2.31 14.96 -11.09
C ASN A 33 0.91 14.32 -11.14
N SER A 34 0.69 13.27 -10.34
CA SER A 34 -0.56 12.52 -10.26
C SER A 34 -1.37 12.90 -9.01
N PRO A 35 -2.61 12.38 -8.83
CA PRO A 35 -3.44 12.81 -7.72
C PRO A 35 -2.88 12.45 -6.34
N TRP A 36 -2.19 11.31 -6.24
CA TRP A 36 -1.62 10.84 -4.98
C TRP A 36 -0.41 9.92 -5.24
N PRO A 37 0.73 10.44 -5.71
CA PRO A 37 1.83 9.63 -6.26
C PRO A 37 2.57 8.73 -5.26
N MET A 38 2.43 8.98 -3.96
CA MET A 38 3.18 8.30 -2.89
C MET A 38 2.44 8.42 -1.54
N PHE A 39 3.00 7.84 -0.48
CA PHE A 39 2.57 8.08 0.90
C PHE A 39 2.42 9.58 1.19
N HIS A 40 1.29 10.00 1.75
CA HIS A 40 0.97 11.42 2.01
C HIS A 40 1.02 12.37 0.78
N GLY A 41 0.95 11.81 -0.43
CA GLY A 41 0.74 12.55 -1.69
C GLY A 41 1.91 13.41 -2.19
N THR A 42 2.91 13.74 -1.36
CA THR A 42 4.03 14.63 -1.71
C THR A 42 5.33 14.16 -1.07
N ASN A 43 6.48 14.54 -1.64
CA ASN A 43 7.79 14.26 -1.03
C ASN A 43 8.00 14.94 0.34
N LYS A 44 7.18 15.95 0.69
CA LYS A 44 7.16 16.61 2.00
C LYS A 44 6.20 15.95 3.01
N LEU A 45 5.54 14.86 2.62
CA LEU A 45 4.56 14.11 3.41
C LEU A 45 3.42 14.96 4.01
N THR A 46 2.97 16.01 3.31
CA THR A 46 1.98 16.95 3.85
C THR A 46 0.56 16.39 3.99
N GLY A 47 0.19 15.30 3.29
CA GLY A 47 -1.17 14.75 3.32
C GLY A 47 -2.26 15.67 2.73
N GLN A 48 -1.89 16.80 2.11
CA GLN A 48 -2.84 17.78 1.56
C GLN A 48 -3.08 17.55 0.06
N SER A 49 -4.32 17.23 -0.29
CA SER A 49 -4.79 17.16 -1.67
C SER A 49 -5.05 18.55 -2.26
N VAL A 50 -4.91 18.67 -3.58
CA VAL A 50 -5.44 19.78 -4.38
C VAL A 50 -6.84 19.51 -4.92
N TYR A 51 -7.39 18.32 -4.68
CA TYR A 51 -8.70 17.88 -5.15
C TYR A 51 -9.75 17.91 -4.05
N ASP A 52 -10.97 18.29 -4.44
CA ASP A 52 -12.13 18.40 -3.54
C ASP A 52 -12.85 17.05 -3.40
N ALA A 53 -12.82 16.51 -2.19
CA ALA A 53 -13.54 15.29 -1.80
C ALA A 53 -14.79 15.59 -0.94
N SER A 54 -15.17 16.86 -0.74
CA SER A 54 -16.25 17.32 0.15
C SER A 54 -17.59 16.58 0.00
N LYS A 55 -17.85 16.01 -1.18
CA LYS A 55 -19.06 15.30 -1.58
C LYS A 55 -19.07 13.81 -1.20
N VAL A 56 -18.00 13.27 -0.62
CA VAL A 56 -18.00 11.92 -0.06
C VAL A 56 -18.90 11.91 1.19
N ASP A 57 -19.81 10.95 1.25
CA ASP A 57 -20.90 10.84 2.22
C ASP A 57 -20.79 9.57 3.11
N GLY A 58 -19.61 8.97 3.15
CA GLY A 58 -19.35 7.71 3.86
C GLY A 58 -19.79 6.45 3.11
N THR A 59 -20.39 6.57 1.92
CA THR A 59 -20.84 5.40 1.15
C THR A 59 -19.74 4.79 0.27
N ILE A 60 -19.70 3.46 0.24
CA ILE A 60 -18.74 2.68 -0.56
C ILE A 60 -19.27 2.53 -1.99
N LYS A 61 -18.57 3.12 -2.96
CA LYS A 61 -18.85 3.01 -4.40
C LYS A 61 -18.58 1.60 -4.93
N TRP A 62 -17.46 0.99 -4.50
CA TRP A 62 -17.07 -0.37 -4.84
C TRP A 62 -16.01 -0.92 -3.89
N LYS A 63 -15.80 -2.24 -3.95
CA LYS A 63 -14.72 -2.96 -3.26
C LYS A 63 -13.89 -3.76 -4.26
N PHE A 64 -12.58 -3.81 -4.04
CA PHE A 64 -11.67 -4.78 -4.65
C PHE A 64 -11.07 -5.68 -3.55
N LYS A 65 -10.89 -6.97 -3.84
CA LYS A 65 -10.37 -7.97 -2.89
C LYS A 65 -9.01 -8.48 -3.33
N ALA A 66 -7.99 -8.28 -2.50
CA ALA A 66 -6.64 -8.80 -2.71
C ALA A 66 -6.49 -10.24 -2.22
N ASP A 67 -5.42 -10.92 -2.65
CA ASP A 67 -5.11 -12.29 -2.24
C ASP A 67 -4.67 -12.38 -0.76
N GLY A 68 -4.07 -11.33 -0.21
CA GLY A 68 -3.61 -11.23 1.18
C GLY A 68 -4.09 -9.95 1.87
N GLY A 69 -3.75 -9.79 3.16
CA GLY A 69 -3.99 -8.56 3.91
C GLY A 69 -3.26 -7.35 3.29
N VAL A 70 -3.74 -6.13 3.59
CA VAL A 70 -3.15 -4.90 3.05
C VAL A 70 -3.05 -3.83 4.13
N GLU A 71 -1.82 -3.49 4.49
CA GLU A 71 -1.49 -2.38 5.39
C GLU A 71 -0.79 -1.21 4.66
N THR A 72 -0.60 -1.33 3.35
CA THR A 72 0.02 -0.29 2.50
C THR A 72 -1.02 0.74 2.07
N SER A 73 -0.63 2.02 2.03
CA SER A 73 -1.53 3.10 1.59
C SER A 73 -1.73 3.03 0.07
N PRO A 74 -2.94 3.23 -0.45
CA PRO A 74 -3.15 3.32 -1.88
C PRO A 74 -2.47 4.56 -2.46
N VAL A 75 -1.94 4.46 -3.68
CA VAL A 75 -1.38 5.58 -4.43
C VAL A 75 -1.97 5.62 -5.83
N ILE A 76 -2.12 6.82 -6.39
CA ILE A 76 -2.95 7.09 -7.56
C ILE A 76 -2.08 7.68 -8.67
N GLY A 77 -2.00 6.98 -9.79
CA GLY A 77 -1.31 7.39 -11.01
C GLY A 77 -2.04 8.49 -11.78
N ILE A 78 -1.35 9.12 -12.74
CA ILE A 78 -1.90 10.24 -13.53
C ILE A 78 -3.14 9.86 -14.35
N ASP A 79 -3.25 8.59 -14.75
CA ASP A 79 -4.41 8.03 -15.46
C ASP A 79 -5.55 7.60 -14.51
N GLY A 80 -5.39 7.81 -13.20
CA GLY A 80 -6.34 7.42 -12.17
C GLY A 80 -6.15 6.00 -11.63
N THR A 81 -5.18 5.22 -12.12
CA THR A 81 -4.91 3.86 -11.61
C THR A 81 -4.49 3.90 -10.15
N ILE A 82 -5.09 3.03 -9.33
CA ILE A 82 -4.77 2.84 -7.92
C ILE A 82 -3.79 1.68 -7.79
N TYR A 83 -2.69 1.91 -7.07
CA TYR A 83 -1.68 0.91 -6.76
C TYR A 83 -1.53 0.72 -5.25
N PHE A 84 -1.32 -0.52 -4.82
CA PHE A 84 -1.06 -0.90 -3.42
C PHE A 84 -0.45 -2.31 -3.40
N ILE A 85 0.13 -2.72 -2.27
CA ILE A 85 0.82 -4.02 -2.11
C ILE A 85 0.16 -4.83 -0.99
N ASP A 86 -0.04 -6.14 -1.23
CA ASP A 86 -0.55 -7.08 -0.21
C ASP A 86 0.55 -7.86 0.52
N HIS A 87 0.16 -8.50 1.61
CA HIS A 87 1.02 -9.34 2.45
C HIS A 87 1.54 -10.60 1.72
N LYS A 88 1.10 -10.88 0.49
CA LYS A 88 1.61 -11.98 -0.36
C LYS A 88 2.58 -11.49 -1.43
N CYS A 89 3.16 -10.30 -1.27
CA CYS A 89 4.10 -9.66 -2.19
C CYS A 89 3.50 -9.32 -3.56
N ASN A 90 2.19 -9.08 -3.64
CA ASN A 90 1.55 -8.68 -4.89
C ASN A 90 1.36 -7.16 -4.92
N LEU A 91 1.97 -6.49 -5.90
CA LEU A 91 1.61 -5.12 -6.29
C LEU A 91 0.43 -5.20 -7.27
N TYR A 92 -0.68 -4.54 -6.92
CA TYR A 92 -1.87 -4.45 -7.77
C TYR A 92 -1.87 -3.15 -8.55
N ALA A 93 -2.53 -3.18 -9.72
CA ALA A 93 -3.03 -2.00 -10.40
C ALA A 93 -4.54 -2.16 -10.59
N VAL A 94 -5.33 -1.24 -10.05
CA VAL A 94 -6.79 -1.25 -10.08
C VAL A 94 -7.29 0.03 -10.75
N ASP A 95 -8.26 -0.10 -11.64
CA ASP A 95 -8.91 1.01 -12.34
C ASP A 95 -9.89 1.75 -11.39
N GLN A 96 -10.25 3.00 -11.70
CA GLN A 96 -11.19 3.83 -10.92
C GLN A 96 -12.60 3.23 -10.78
N ASN A 97 -12.92 2.20 -11.58
CA ASN A 97 -14.14 1.42 -11.52
C ASN A 97 -14.03 0.14 -10.64
N GLY A 98 -12.88 -0.11 -10.02
CA GLY A 98 -12.63 -1.27 -9.15
C GLY A 98 -12.15 -2.54 -9.87
N SER A 99 -11.97 -2.51 -11.19
CA SER A 99 -11.46 -3.67 -11.93
C SER A 99 -9.92 -3.72 -11.92
N GLN A 100 -9.37 -4.93 -11.78
CA GLN A 100 -7.92 -5.13 -11.80
C GLN A 100 -7.39 -4.95 -13.24
N LYS A 101 -6.46 -4.01 -13.43
CA LYS A 101 -5.68 -3.86 -14.68
C LYS A 101 -4.62 -4.95 -14.77
N TRP A 102 -3.84 -5.13 -13.71
CA TRP A 102 -2.81 -6.18 -13.61
C TRP A 102 -2.43 -6.46 -12.16
N LYS A 103 -1.64 -7.52 -11.95
CA LYS A 103 -1.01 -7.90 -10.67
C LYS A 103 0.42 -8.35 -10.93
N PHE A 104 1.38 -7.71 -10.26
CA PHE A 104 2.79 -8.07 -10.28
C PHE A 104 3.16 -8.78 -8.99
N SER A 105 3.86 -9.92 -9.07
CA SER A 105 4.33 -10.66 -7.88
C SER A 105 5.83 -10.45 -7.69
N GLY A 106 6.25 -9.91 -6.55
CA GLY A 106 7.67 -9.74 -6.22
C GLY A 106 8.41 -11.07 -6.05
N GLY A 107 7.68 -12.13 -5.72
CA GLY A 107 8.19 -13.47 -5.44
C GLY A 107 7.62 -14.02 -4.13
N LYS A 108 8.30 -15.01 -3.54
CA LYS A 108 7.98 -15.47 -2.19
C LYS A 108 8.61 -14.50 -1.17
N PRO A 109 7.91 -14.16 -0.06
CA PRO A 109 8.52 -13.44 1.04
C PRO A 109 9.66 -14.26 1.65
N ILE A 110 10.66 -13.60 2.20
CA ILE A 110 11.71 -14.23 3.00
C ILE A 110 11.10 -14.58 4.35
N PHE A 111 10.76 -15.86 4.53
CA PHE A 111 10.15 -16.36 5.75
C PHE A 111 11.14 -16.38 6.92
N THR A 112 10.78 -15.73 8.02
CA THR A 112 11.45 -15.87 9.32
C THR A 112 10.57 -16.77 10.21
N LYS A 113 11.16 -17.82 10.77
CA LYS A 113 10.44 -18.81 11.59
C LYS A 113 10.07 -18.23 12.96
N GLU A 114 10.79 -17.19 13.36
CA GLU A 114 10.83 -16.58 14.67
C GLU A 114 9.62 -15.67 14.95
N TRP A 115 9.10 -14.94 13.95
CA TRP A 115 7.93 -14.05 14.13
C TRP A 115 6.57 -14.70 13.84
N ASN A 116 6.54 -15.86 13.18
CA ASN A 116 5.31 -16.56 12.76
C ASN A 116 4.32 -15.69 11.93
N ASN A 117 4.80 -14.59 11.32
CA ASN A 117 3.98 -13.65 10.55
C ASN A 117 4.29 -13.74 9.06
N TRP A 118 3.28 -13.46 8.24
CA TRP A 118 3.29 -13.63 6.78
C TRP A 118 3.46 -12.32 6.00
N SER A 119 3.53 -11.17 6.69
CA SER A 119 3.47 -9.88 6.02
C SER A 119 4.67 -9.65 5.09
N CYS A 120 4.39 -9.33 3.82
CA CYS A 120 5.43 -9.00 2.85
C CYS A 120 5.61 -7.49 2.62
N ALA A 121 4.67 -6.67 3.08
CA ALA A 121 4.63 -5.26 2.72
C ALA A 121 3.91 -4.38 3.75
N HIS A 122 4.71 -3.64 4.52
CA HIS A 122 4.29 -2.44 5.25
C HIS A 122 4.70 -1.16 4.48
N SER A 123 5.08 -1.31 3.21
CA SER A 123 5.69 -0.29 2.36
C SER A 123 4.73 0.25 1.30
N THR A 124 4.43 1.54 1.35
CA THR A 124 3.58 2.21 0.36
C THR A 124 4.39 2.46 -0.93
N PRO A 125 3.95 1.99 -2.11
CA PRO A 125 4.68 2.22 -3.36
C PRO A 125 4.70 3.71 -3.76
N ALA A 126 5.65 4.10 -4.61
CA ALA A 126 5.76 5.49 -5.12
C ALA A 126 5.82 5.52 -6.65
N ILE A 127 5.18 6.52 -7.26
CA ILE A 127 5.00 6.65 -8.70
C ILE A 127 5.90 7.78 -9.24
N ALA A 128 6.75 7.43 -10.20
CA ALA A 128 7.58 8.35 -10.95
C ALA A 128 6.81 9.04 -12.10
N LYS A 129 7.32 10.17 -12.56
CA LYS A 129 6.74 10.99 -13.64
C LYS A 129 6.66 10.29 -15.01
N ASP A 130 7.52 9.30 -15.27
CA ASP A 130 7.40 8.40 -16.43
C ASP A 130 6.39 7.25 -16.24
N GLY A 131 5.73 7.20 -15.08
CA GLY A 131 4.76 6.18 -14.67
C GLY A 131 5.38 4.95 -13.98
N THR A 132 6.70 4.89 -13.80
CA THR A 132 7.35 3.78 -13.08
C THR A 132 6.86 3.70 -11.64
N ILE A 133 6.48 2.52 -11.18
CA ILE A 133 6.09 2.25 -9.81
C ILE A 133 7.28 1.64 -9.06
N TYR A 134 7.77 2.35 -8.05
CA TYR A 134 8.78 1.88 -7.12
C TYR A 134 8.12 1.17 -5.94
N ALA A 135 8.54 -0.06 -5.66
CA ALA A 135 7.97 -0.90 -4.62
C ALA A 135 9.06 -1.61 -3.82
N LEU A 136 9.00 -1.49 -2.49
CA LEU A 136 9.83 -2.26 -1.57
C LEU A 136 9.00 -3.41 -1.02
N MET A 137 9.52 -4.63 -1.06
CA MET A 137 8.83 -5.84 -0.59
C MET A 137 9.82 -6.72 0.20
N MET A 138 9.33 -7.51 1.15
CA MET A 138 10.12 -8.46 1.94
C MET A 138 10.56 -9.71 1.15
N THR A 139 10.97 -9.52 -0.09
CA THR A 139 11.62 -10.52 -0.94
C THR A 139 13.13 -10.26 -1.06
N GLY A 140 13.70 -9.39 -0.22
CA GLY A 140 15.10 -8.92 -0.31
C GLY A 140 15.38 -8.10 -1.57
N SER A 141 14.37 -7.44 -2.13
CA SER A 141 14.48 -6.70 -3.39
C SER A 141 13.67 -5.41 -3.35
N PHE A 142 14.25 -4.36 -3.93
CA PHE A 142 13.58 -3.11 -4.25
C PHE A 142 13.32 -3.10 -5.76
N PHE A 143 12.08 -2.83 -6.15
CA PHE A 143 11.58 -3.03 -7.51
C PHE A 143 11.26 -1.72 -8.19
N ALA A 144 11.50 -1.67 -9.50
CA ALA A 144 10.84 -0.77 -10.42
C ALA A 144 9.95 -1.58 -11.37
N VAL A 145 8.68 -1.20 -11.44
CA VAL A 145 7.65 -1.86 -12.27
C VAL A 145 7.13 -0.83 -13.28
N ASN A 146 6.96 -1.23 -14.53
CA ASN A 146 6.41 -0.39 -15.58
C ASN A 146 4.89 -0.18 -15.39
N PRO A 147 4.29 0.86 -16.00
CA PRO A 147 2.84 1.11 -15.95
C PRO A 147 1.96 -0.06 -16.42
N ASP A 148 2.50 -0.99 -17.21
CA ASP A 148 1.83 -2.18 -17.74
C ASP A 148 1.95 -3.42 -16.83
N GLY A 149 2.65 -3.32 -15.71
CA GLY A 149 2.85 -4.39 -14.73
C GLY A 149 4.07 -5.28 -15.00
N THR A 150 4.86 -4.98 -16.03
CA THR A 150 6.13 -5.68 -16.28
C THR A 150 7.25 -5.14 -15.39
N GLU A 151 8.19 -6.00 -14.99
CA GLU A 151 9.38 -5.57 -14.25
C GLU A 151 10.28 -4.69 -15.14
N LYS A 152 10.66 -3.52 -14.64
CA LYS A 152 11.65 -2.63 -15.26
C LYS A 152 13.07 -2.99 -14.80
N TRP A 153 13.23 -3.19 -13.49
CA TRP A 153 14.42 -3.73 -12.84
C TRP A 153 14.12 -4.09 -11.38
N ARG A 154 15.03 -4.84 -10.74
CA ARG A 154 15.10 -4.99 -9.29
C ARG A 154 16.54 -4.80 -8.79
N ALA A 155 16.69 -4.20 -7.61
CA ALA A 155 17.96 -4.03 -6.91
C ALA A 155 17.95 -4.81 -5.58
N PRO A 156 19.06 -5.45 -5.18
CA PRO A 156 19.16 -6.09 -3.88
C PRO A 156 19.20 -5.03 -2.78
N VAL A 157 18.32 -5.18 -1.79
CA VAL A 157 18.30 -4.39 -0.55
C VAL A 157 18.24 -5.36 0.62
N PHE A 158 18.91 -5.05 1.72
CA PHE A 158 18.84 -5.86 2.93
C PHE A 158 17.57 -5.48 3.71
N ALA A 159 16.42 -5.87 3.16
CA ALA A 159 15.10 -5.51 3.68
C ALA A 159 14.35 -6.75 4.20
N PHE A 160 14.52 -6.99 5.49
CA PHE A 160 13.45 -7.48 6.34
C PHE A 160 12.71 -6.23 6.83
N ASN A 161 11.37 -6.20 6.79
CA ASN A 161 10.60 -4.96 6.92
C ASN A 161 9.36 -5.19 7.79
N ASP A 162 9.59 -5.42 9.08
CA ASP A 162 8.53 -5.37 10.09
C ASP A 162 8.12 -3.90 10.38
N GLY A 163 9.01 -2.91 10.14
CA GLY A 163 8.70 -1.46 10.24
C GLY A 163 8.10 -0.78 8.98
N TRP A 164 7.49 0.40 9.16
CA TRP A 164 6.81 1.17 8.10
C TRP A 164 7.75 2.06 7.24
N SER A 165 8.66 1.46 6.48
CA SER A 165 9.51 2.17 5.50
C SER A 165 8.88 2.19 4.09
N SER A 166 8.86 3.34 3.40
CA SER A 166 8.32 3.49 2.03
C SER A 166 9.30 4.21 1.08
N PRO A 167 9.35 3.88 -0.24
CA PRO A 167 10.15 4.61 -1.21
C PRO A 167 9.75 6.08 -1.36
N VAL A 168 10.74 6.97 -1.41
CA VAL A 168 10.54 8.42 -1.50
C VAL A 168 11.35 8.98 -2.66
N ILE A 169 10.69 9.72 -3.55
CA ILE A 169 11.27 10.21 -4.81
C ILE A 169 11.61 11.71 -4.67
N ALA A 170 12.89 12.06 -4.86
CA ALA A 170 13.36 13.43 -4.86
C ALA A 170 13.11 14.17 -6.18
N SER A 171 13.25 15.50 -6.14
CA SER A 171 13.10 16.39 -7.32
C SER A 171 14.18 16.17 -8.40
N ASP A 172 15.34 15.62 -8.04
CA ASP A 172 16.40 15.20 -8.96
C ASP A 172 16.20 13.77 -9.51
N GLY A 173 15.21 13.04 -9.02
CA GLY A 173 14.92 11.65 -9.36
C GLY A 173 15.70 10.61 -8.57
N THR A 174 16.40 10.98 -7.49
CA THR A 174 16.89 10.00 -6.50
C THR A 174 15.72 9.31 -5.82
N ILE A 175 15.82 7.99 -5.63
CA ILE A 175 14.86 7.24 -4.82
C ILE A 175 15.53 6.80 -3.53
N TYR A 176 14.97 7.23 -2.40
CA TYR A 176 15.41 6.85 -1.07
C TYR A 176 14.55 5.72 -0.53
N VAL A 177 15.18 4.69 0.04
CA VAL A 177 14.53 3.61 0.79
C VAL A 177 15.34 3.28 2.04
N SER A 178 14.66 3.00 3.14
CA SER A 178 15.24 2.51 4.40
C SER A 178 14.97 1.01 4.56
N SER A 179 15.78 0.35 5.39
CA SER A 179 15.60 -1.05 5.74
C SER A 179 15.97 -1.35 7.19
N GLU A 180 15.39 -2.43 7.71
CA GLU A 180 15.55 -2.90 9.07
C GLU A 180 16.44 -4.17 9.16
N ILE A 181 16.68 -4.60 10.39
CA ILE A 181 17.73 -5.52 10.82
C ILE A 181 17.27 -6.96 10.84
N TYR A 182 18.26 -7.84 10.75
CA TYR A 182 18.06 -9.26 10.96
C TYR A 182 19.32 -9.91 11.57
N PRO A 183 19.19 -10.89 12.48
CA PRO A 183 17.94 -11.34 13.13
C PRO A 183 17.48 -10.37 14.23
N PRO A 184 16.21 -10.46 14.69
CA PRO A 184 15.73 -9.67 15.82
C PRO A 184 16.50 -9.99 17.10
N ARG A 185 16.77 -8.96 17.92
CA ARG A 185 17.50 -9.09 19.19
C ARG A 185 16.79 -10.02 20.18
N GLU A 186 15.46 -10.11 20.09
CA GLU A 186 14.60 -11.05 20.84
C GLU A 186 14.92 -12.53 20.58
N THR A 187 15.56 -12.86 19.46
CA THR A 187 15.97 -14.24 19.15
C THR A 187 17.19 -14.71 19.94
N GLY A 188 17.86 -13.80 20.66
CA GLY A 188 19.11 -14.09 21.39
C GLY A 188 20.31 -14.44 20.51
N LYS A 189 20.16 -14.34 19.17
CA LYS A 189 21.24 -14.55 18.20
C LYS A 189 22.10 -13.30 18.06
N GLU A 190 23.36 -13.50 17.69
CA GLU A 190 24.27 -12.41 17.34
C GLU A 190 23.74 -11.64 16.11
N MET A 191 23.87 -10.31 16.12
CA MET A 191 23.28 -9.44 15.11
C MET A 191 24.08 -9.53 13.81
N GLU A 192 23.49 -10.13 12.77
CA GLU A 192 24.23 -10.42 11.53
C GLU A 192 24.50 -9.16 10.69
N LYS A 193 23.57 -8.19 10.64
CA LYS A 193 23.75 -6.90 9.93
C LYS A 193 22.94 -5.73 10.53
N PRO A 194 23.46 -4.49 10.45
CA PRO A 194 22.73 -3.29 10.88
C PRO A 194 21.67 -2.85 9.84
N GLY A 195 20.82 -1.89 10.22
CA GLY A 195 19.86 -1.26 9.31
C GLY A 195 20.54 -0.27 8.36
N TYR A 196 19.91 -0.03 7.21
CA TYR A 196 20.49 0.78 6.13
C TYR A 196 19.52 1.85 5.60
N VAL A 197 20.08 2.97 5.16
CA VAL A 197 19.43 3.91 4.24
C VAL A 197 20.13 3.82 2.90
N TYR A 198 19.36 3.68 1.83
CA TYR A 198 19.84 3.56 0.46
C TYR A 198 19.37 4.75 -0.37
N ALA A 199 20.21 5.17 -1.31
CA ALA A 199 19.83 6.04 -2.41
C ALA A 199 20.06 5.33 -3.74
N PHE A 200 19.05 5.30 -4.59
CA PHE A 200 19.08 4.69 -5.92
C PHE A 200 18.92 5.74 -7.02
N ASN A 201 19.59 5.50 -8.14
CA ASN A 201 19.31 6.14 -9.41
C ASN A 201 18.02 5.55 -10.04
N PRO A 202 17.40 6.27 -10.98
CA PRO A 202 16.24 5.80 -11.75
C PRO A 202 16.40 4.46 -12.50
N ASP A 203 17.64 4.10 -12.81
CA ASP A 203 18.03 2.87 -13.52
C ASP A 203 18.31 1.68 -12.58
N GLY A 204 18.12 1.86 -11.26
CA GLY A 204 18.35 0.84 -10.24
C GLY A 204 19.80 0.75 -9.75
N THR A 205 20.71 1.54 -10.30
CA THR A 205 22.07 1.61 -9.77
C THR A 205 22.09 2.36 -8.43
N LYS A 206 22.79 1.81 -7.45
CA LYS A 206 22.89 2.39 -6.10
C LYS A 206 23.80 3.62 -6.14
N LYS A 207 23.27 4.81 -5.79
CA LYS A 207 24.07 6.04 -5.60
C LYS A 207 24.96 5.88 -4.36
N TRP A 208 24.36 5.48 -3.25
CA TRP A 208 25.04 5.20 -1.98
C TRP A 208 24.19 4.32 -1.08
N GLU A 209 24.83 3.72 -0.07
CA GLU A 209 24.17 3.13 1.09
C GLU A 209 24.90 3.57 2.36
N ARG A 210 24.18 3.67 3.47
CA ARG A 210 24.77 4.02 4.76
C ARG A 210 24.08 3.24 5.87
N THR A 211 24.86 2.66 6.76
CA THR A 211 24.37 2.18 8.06
C THR A 211 24.29 3.35 9.03
N ASN A 212 23.25 3.43 9.85
CA ASN A 212 23.15 4.46 10.90
C ASN A 212 23.89 4.05 12.19
N GLY A 213 24.87 3.13 12.07
CA GLY A 213 25.72 2.67 13.17
C GLY A 213 24.98 1.86 14.23
N SER A 214 23.80 1.33 13.92
CA SER A 214 22.84 0.89 14.94
C SER A 214 22.12 -0.43 14.68
N ALA A 215 21.59 -0.94 15.80
CA ALA A 215 20.83 -2.16 15.98
C ALA A 215 19.29 -1.98 15.97
N GLY A 216 18.75 -0.89 15.41
CA GLY A 216 17.30 -0.75 15.14
C GLY A 216 16.97 -0.29 13.70
N GLY A 217 15.74 -0.51 13.24
CA GLY A 217 15.29 -0.15 11.90
C GLY A 217 14.89 1.32 11.70
N SER A 218 13.90 1.52 10.85
CA SER A 218 13.23 2.79 10.60
C SER A 218 11.74 2.53 10.40
N ASN A 219 10.93 3.01 11.36
CA ASN A 219 9.47 2.97 11.32
C ASN A 219 8.87 4.19 10.60
N SER A 220 9.72 4.94 9.90
CA SER A 220 9.40 6.25 9.33
C SER A 220 9.61 6.25 7.82
N VAL A 221 8.70 6.90 7.11
CA VAL A 221 8.88 7.32 5.72
C VAL A 221 9.68 8.61 5.71
N ALA A 222 10.64 8.75 4.78
CA ALA A 222 11.43 9.96 4.67
C ALA A 222 10.63 11.15 4.10
N ALA A 223 10.93 12.36 4.54
CA ALA A 223 10.47 13.59 3.88
C ALA A 223 11.64 14.37 3.30
N ILE A 224 11.41 15.06 2.18
CA ILE A 224 12.45 15.74 1.39
C ILE A 224 12.09 17.21 1.20
N ALA A 225 12.94 18.11 1.70
CA ALA A 225 12.80 19.54 1.51
C ALA A 225 13.18 19.99 0.08
N ASP A 226 12.85 21.24 -0.26
CA ASP A 226 13.10 21.79 -1.61
C ASP A 226 14.60 21.92 -1.93
N ASP A 227 15.45 22.01 -0.90
CA ASP A 227 16.92 22.02 -1.03
C ASP A 227 17.53 20.60 -1.16
N GLY A 228 16.70 19.56 -1.12
CA GLY A 228 17.11 18.16 -1.16
C GLY A 228 17.47 17.56 0.20
N THR A 229 17.30 18.25 1.33
CA THR A 229 17.48 17.66 2.66
C THR A 229 16.51 16.50 2.86
N VAL A 230 17.03 15.34 3.26
CA VAL A 230 16.22 14.16 3.59
C VAL A 230 16.11 14.03 5.10
N TYR A 231 14.88 14.09 5.62
CA TYR A 231 14.56 13.90 7.03
C TYR A 231 13.99 12.50 7.24
N LEU A 232 14.52 11.75 8.21
CA LEU A 232 14.12 10.37 8.47
C LEU A 232 14.28 10.01 9.96
N GLY A 233 13.25 9.40 10.54
CA GLY A 233 13.32 8.77 11.87
C GLY A 233 14.00 7.41 11.78
N THR A 234 15.12 7.22 12.48
CA THR A 234 15.86 5.95 12.44
C THR A 234 16.75 5.79 13.68
N SER A 235 17.09 4.54 14.02
CA SER A 235 17.84 4.26 15.24
C SER A 235 19.31 4.73 15.18
N GLU A 236 19.86 5.03 16.36
CA GLU A 236 21.30 5.12 16.60
C GLU A 236 21.65 4.24 17.81
N SER A 237 22.82 3.59 17.82
CA SER A 237 23.20 2.75 18.94
C SER A 237 23.88 3.59 20.01
N ARG A 238 23.46 3.40 21.26
CA ARG A 238 24.33 3.67 22.41
C ARG A 238 25.10 2.41 22.75
N GLU A 239 26.37 2.59 23.09
CA GLU A 239 27.17 1.51 23.66
C GLU A 239 26.52 1.08 25.00
N ASN A 240 26.04 -0.16 25.01
CA ASN A 240 25.47 -0.89 26.15
C ASN A 240 24.04 -0.47 26.60
N ASP A 241 23.18 -1.50 26.72
CA ASP A 241 21.94 -1.59 27.51
C ASP A 241 20.65 -0.79 27.18
N HIS A 242 20.58 -0.01 26.08
CA HIS A 242 19.29 0.58 25.64
C HIS A 242 18.91 0.21 24.19
N PRO A 243 17.83 -0.59 23.96
CA PRO A 243 17.56 -1.21 22.65
C PRO A 243 16.77 -0.37 21.62
N PHE A 244 16.04 0.68 22.02
CA PHE A 244 15.12 1.40 21.11
C PHE A 244 15.28 2.92 21.20
N GLU A 245 16.42 3.41 20.73
CA GLU A 245 16.69 4.84 20.69
C GLU A 245 16.76 5.35 19.25
N MET A 246 15.77 6.17 18.88
CA MET A 246 15.63 6.74 17.54
C MET A 246 15.86 8.24 17.55
N LYS A 247 16.58 8.71 16.53
CA LYS A 247 16.79 10.12 16.23
C LYS A 247 16.00 10.50 14.98
N LEU A 248 15.62 11.77 14.90
CA LEU A 248 15.37 12.38 13.60
C LEU A 248 16.72 12.79 13.03
N PHE A 249 17.10 12.23 11.89
CA PHE A 249 18.28 12.68 11.17
C PHE A 249 17.89 13.58 10.00
N ALA A 250 18.73 14.57 9.72
CA ALA A 250 18.72 15.33 8.48
C ALA A 250 19.97 14.97 7.66
N PHE A 251 19.78 14.53 6.42
CA PHE A 251 20.85 14.15 5.50
C PHE A 251 20.93 15.07 4.29
N ASN A 252 22.14 15.33 3.83
CA ASN A 252 22.39 15.87 2.50
C ASN A 252 22.02 14.84 1.41
N PRO A 253 21.75 15.27 0.16
CA PRO A 253 21.50 14.36 -0.96
C PRO A 253 22.61 13.32 -1.22
N ASP A 254 23.85 13.63 -0.83
CA ASP A 254 25.03 12.76 -0.94
C ASP A 254 25.15 11.70 0.18
N GLY A 255 24.23 11.71 1.17
CA GLY A 255 24.22 10.77 2.28
C GLY A 255 25.06 11.19 3.49
N SER A 256 25.68 12.36 3.49
CA SER A 256 26.30 12.93 4.69
C SER A 256 25.26 13.52 5.65
N THR A 257 25.50 13.42 6.96
CA THR A 257 24.60 13.96 7.99
C THR A 257 24.77 15.48 8.09
N LYS A 258 23.67 16.25 7.97
CA LYS A 258 23.62 17.68 8.31
C LYS A 258 23.55 17.85 9.83
N TRP A 259 22.58 17.20 10.47
CA TRP A 259 22.35 17.21 11.91
C TRP A 259 21.52 16.00 12.34
N SER A 260 21.39 15.79 13.65
CA SER A 260 20.47 14.80 14.25
C SER A 260 19.84 15.33 15.52
N PHE A 261 18.54 15.11 15.71
CA PHE A 261 17.77 15.51 16.88
C PHE A 261 17.37 14.28 17.72
N TRP A 262 17.50 14.40 19.04
CA TRP A 262 17.04 13.42 20.03
C TRP A 262 15.69 13.88 20.60
N PRO A 263 14.59 13.12 20.42
CA PRO A 263 13.37 13.37 21.17
C PRO A 263 13.55 13.01 22.66
N ASP A 264 13.01 13.84 23.54
CA ASP A 264 12.97 13.57 24.97
C ASP A 264 12.08 12.34 25.26
N ASN A 265 12.67 11.30 25.86
CA ASN A 265 12.04 10.06 26.33
C ASN A 265 11.06 9.37 25.36
N GLY A 266 11.33 9.42 24.05
CA GLY A 266 10.49 8.79 23.05
C GLY A 266 11.19 8.19 21.83
N VAL A 267 10.40 7.51 21.00
CA VAL A 267 10.78 6.81 19.77
C VAL A 267 9.98 7.40 18.61
N ILE A 268 10.55 7.54 17.41
CA ILE A 268 9.84 8.16 16.27
C ILE A 268 9.01 7.11 15.54
N GLU A 269 7.68 7.20 15.68
CA GLU A 269 6.71 6.39 14.93
C GLU A 269 5.96 7.25 13.88
N GLY A 270 5.67 8.51 14.20
CA GLY A 270 5.13 9.46 13.23
C GLY A 270 6.21 9.90 12.25
N SER A 271 6.00 9.68 10.95
CA SER A 271 6.95 10.14 9.93
C SER A 271 7.06 11.68 9.92
N PRO A 272 8.22 12.27 9.62
CA PRO A 272 8.35 13.72 9.53
C PRO A 272 7.56 14.27 8.35
N ALA A 273 6.80 15.36 8.55
CA ALA A 273 6.21 16.17 7.50
C ALA A 273 6.82 17.58 7.49
N ILE A 274 6.92 18.21 6.32
CA ILE A 274 7.63 19.49 6.16
C ILE A 274 6.65 20.61 5.78
N GLY A 275 6.61 21.65 6.59
CA GLY A 275 5.85 22.88 6.38
C GLY A 275 6.30 23.68 5.16
N LYS A 276 5.48 24.67 4.75
CA LYS A 276 5.80 25.57 3.63
C LYS A 276 7.01 26.48 3.90
N ASP A 277 7.29 26.72 5.18
CA ASP A 277 8.43 27.45 5.74
C ASP A 277 9.67 26.57 5.98
N GLY A 278 9.55 25.24 5.81
CA GLY A 278 10.60 24.27 6.10
C GLY A 278 10.58 23.69 7.52
N THR A 279 9.65 24.11 8.38
CA THR A 279 9.50 23.54 9.73
C THR A 279 9.17 22.05 9.65
N ILE A 280 9.85 21.21 10.42
CA ILE A 280 9.68 19.76 10.43
C ILE A 280 8.79 19.35 11.60
N TYR A 281 7.68 18.69 11.30
CA TYR A 281 6.71 18.21 12.27
C TYR A 281 6.72 16.68 12.34
N PHE A 282 6.83 16.11 13.53
CA PHE A 282 6.75 14.67 13.74
C PHE A 282 6.28 14.37 15.17
N GLY A 283 5.76 13.17 15.39
CA GLY A 283 5.34 12.72 16.70
C GLY A 283 6.03 11.44 17.13
N THR A 284 6.15 11.26 18.45
CA THR A 284 6.84 10.13 19.05
C THR A 284 5.86 9.18 19.75
N LYS A 285 6.41 8.04 20.15
CA LYS A 285 5.90 7.10 21.15
C LYS A 285 6.69 7.25 22.43
N GLY A 286 6.06 7.13 23.59
CA GLY A 286 6.75 7.17 24.88
C GLY A 286 7.60 5.92 25.09
N LYS A 287 8.88 6.08 25.46
CA LYS A 287 9.85 4.96 25.57
C LYS A 287 9.54 4.01 26.73
N ASP A 288 9.45 4.57 27.94
CA ASP A 288 9.26 3.82 29.20
C ASP A 288 7.85 3.98 29.78
N ASP A 289 7.14 5.02 29.34
CA ASP A 289 5.77 5.37 29.74
C ASP A 289 5.12 6.03 28.52
N PRO A 290 3.93 5.59 28.05
CA PRO A 290 3.24 6.24 26.93
C PRO A 290 3.07 7.75 27.14
N ARG A 291 2.88 8.22 28.38
CA ARG A 291 2.72 9.65 28.71
C ARG A 291 3.95 10.51 28.43
N ASN A 292 5.10 9.90 28.12
CA ASN A 292 6.32 10.60 27.67
C ASN A 292 6.33 10.90 26.17
N ALA A 293 5.33 10.48 25.40
CA ALA A 293 5.24 10.80 24.00
C ALA A 293 4.95 12.27 23.75
N ASN A 294 5.57 12.83 22.71
CA ASN A 294 5.48 14.24 22.37
C ASN A 294 5.32 14.41 20.85
N PHE A 295 4.63 15.47 20.46
CA PHE A 295 4.64 15.99 19.10
C PHE A 295 5.58 17.19 19.04
N TYR A 296 6.49 17.21 18.05
CA TYR A 296 7.56 18.19 17.91
C TYR A 296 7.39 19.05 16.65
N ALA A 297 7.84 20.29 16.75
CA ALA A 297 8.16 21.15 15.60
C ALA A 297 9.61 21.61 15.70
N LEU A 298 10.42 21.34 14.67
CA LEU A 298 11.81 21.76 14.58
C LEU A 298 12.04 22.73 13.42
N ASN A 299 12.98 23.65 13.60
CA ASN A 299 13.53 24.47 12.53
C ASN A 299 14.32 23.59 11.51
N PRO A 300 14.52 24.08 10.27
CA PRO A 300 15.37 23.43 9.26
C PRO A 300 16.81 23.11 9.72
N ASP A 301 17.31 23.82 10.74
CA ASP A 301 18.64 23.62 11.35
C ASP A 301 18.67 22.59 12.49
N GLY A 302 17.52 22.01 12.85
CA GLY A 302 17.38 20.97 13.88
C GLY A 302 17.11 21.51 15.29
N THR A 303 16.98 22.82 15.48
CA THR A 303 16.60 23.39 16.77
C THR A 303 15.10 23.26 17.01
N GLU A 304 14.69 22.96 18.26
CA GLU A 304 13.28 22.87 18.64
C GLU A 304 12.61 24.25 18.62
N GLN A 305 11.48 24.37 17.91
CA GLN A 305 10.59 25.54 18.02
C GLN A 305 9.64 25.38 19.20
N TRP A 306 8.97 24.22 19.27
CA TRP A 306 8.01 23.86 20.29
C TRP A 306 7.76 22.35 20.29
N ARG A 307 7.19 21.86 21.39
CA ARG A 307 6.65 20.50 21.50
C ARG A 307 5.44 20.47 22.41
N VAL A 308 4.60 19.44 22.26
CA VAL A 308 3.42 19.21 23.11
C VAL A 308 3.29 17.74 23.50
N PRO A 309 2.90 17.43 24.75
CA PRO A 309 2.71 16.05 25.19
C PRO A 309 1.42 15.46 24.59
N LEU A 310 1.43 14.17 24.27
CA LEU A 310 0.27 13.42 23.81
C LEU A 310 -0.54 12.85 24.98
N SER A 311 -1.83 12.58 24.79
CA SER A 311 -2.70 12.04 25.84
C SER A 311 -2.41 10.57 26.14
N GLN A 312 -2.18 9.75 25.11
CA GLN A 312 -2.12 8.28 25.20
C GLN A 312 -0.96 7.63 24.42
N GLY A 313 -0.01 8.45 23.97
CA GLY A 313 1.38 7.99 23.98
C GLY A 313 2.00 7.43 22.71
N GLU A 314 1.35 7.56 21.57
CA GLU A 314 1.94 7.27 20.25
C GLU A 314 1.24 8.07 19.17
N SER A 315 1.97 8.94 18.47
CA SER A 315 1.45 9.76 17.36
C SER A 315 1.54 9.06 16.02
N ILE A 316 0.52 9.25 15.18
CA ILE A 316 0.59 8.98 13.73
C ILE A 316 1.38 10.05 12.97
N THR A 317 1.61 9.85 11.67
CA THR A 317 2.21 10.87 10.79
C THR A 317 1.27 12.08 10.65
N PRO A 318 1.73 13.32 10.86
CA PRO A 318 0.89 14.50 10.70
C PRO A 318 0.55 14.80 9.24
N ALA A 319 -0.55 15.51 9.04
CA ALA A 319 -0.85 16.22 7.80
C ALA A 319 -0.85 17.75 8.04
N ILE A 320 -0.46 18.51 7.03
CA ILE A 320 -0.24 19.96 7.09
C ILE A 320 -1.14 20.62 6.04
N ALA A 321 -2.15 21.35 6.50
CA ALA A 321 -3.09 22.04 5.65
C ALA A 321 -2.48 23.26 4.93
N ASN A 322 -3.17 23.69 3.89
CA ASN A 322 -2.75 24.84 3.10
C ASN A 322 -2.62 26.16 3.88
N ASP A 323 -3.33 26.31 5.00
CA ASP A 323 -3.28 27.47 5.90
C ASP A 323 -2.20 27.37 6.99
N GLY A 324 -1.45 26.25 7.05
CA GLY A 324 -0.45 25.98 8.07
C GLY A 324 -0.97 25.27 9.32
N THR A 325 -2.24 24.82 9.34
CA THR A 325 -2.76 23.95 10.41
C THR A 325 -2.14 22.57 10.32
N ILE A 326 -1.65 22.04 11.44
CA ILE A 326 -1.12 20.68 11.57
C ILE A 326 -2.18 19.80 12.24
N TYR A 327 -2.51 18.69 11.60
CA TYR A 327 -3.49 17.69 12.05
C TYR A 327 -2.80 16.35 12.29
N PHE A 328 -3.01 15.76 13.46
CA PHE A 328 -2.46 14.45 13.83
C PHE A 328 -3.36 13.79 14.87
N GLY A 329 -3.19 12.49 15.09
CA GLY A 329 -3.90 11.74 16.10
C GLY A 329 -2.97 10.80 16.86
N ASP A 330 -3.48 10.24 17.95
CA ASP A 330 -2.77 9.24 18.73
C ASP A 330 -3.53 7.91 18.88
N TRP A 331 -2.80 6.89 19.33
CA TRP A 331 -3.31 5.54 19.56
C TRP A 331 -4.38 5.43 20.66
N GLY A 332 -4.60 6.48 21.45
CA GLY A 332 -5.71 6.54 22.41
C GLY A 332 -7.00 7.09 21.83
N GLY A 333 -7.04 7.44 20.55
CA GLY A 333 -8.22 7.98 19.90
C GLY A 333 -8.35 9.51 20.02
N THR A 334 -7.36 10.22 20.55
CA THR A 334 -7.39 11.69 20.50
C THR A 334 -6.88 12.16 19.13
N PHE A 335 -7.61 13.07 18.49
CA PHE A 335 -7.20 13.74 17.26
C PHE A 335 -7.10 15.26 17.49
N TYR A 336 -6.02 15.86 17.00
CA TYR A 336 -5.56 17.20 17.37
C TYR A 336 -5.46 18.11 16.14
N ALA A 337 -5.65 19.41 16.37
CA ALA A 337 -5.35 20.47 15.42
C ALA A 337 -4.55 21.58 16.09
N TYR A 338 -3.37 21.86 15.56
CA TYR A 338 -2.45 22.89 16.05
C TYR A 338 -2.14 23.89 14.93
N ASP A 339 -1.88 25.16 15.27
CA ASP A 339 -1.24 26.08 14.34
C ASP A 339 0.28 25.90 14.30
N ALA A 340 0.94 26.50 13.30
CA ALA A 340 2.39 26.44 13.14
C ALA A 340 3.19 27.08 14.31
N GLN A 341 2.52 27.80 15.22
CA GLN A 341 3.14 28.37 16.42
C GLN A 341 2.98 27.46 17.65
N GLY A 342 2.44 26.25 17.49
CA GLY A 342 2.28 25.28 18.57
C GLY A 342 1.09 25.55 19.48
N LYS A 343 0.14 26.39 19.06
CA LYS A 343 -1.09 26.64 19.79
C LYS A 343 -2.19 25.68 19.30
N GLU A 344 -2.83 25.00 20.25
CA GLU A 344 -4.01 24.17 19.97
C GLU A 344 -5.16 25.04 19.42
N LYS A 345 -5.69 24.62 18.27
CA LYS A 345 -6.94 25.14 17.70
C LYS A 345 -8.13 24.36 18.26
N TRP A 346 -8.02 23.04 18.27
CA TRP A 346 -8.98 22.11 18.88
C TRP A 346 -8.36 20.73 19.07
N ARG A 347 -8.97 19.90 19.92
CA ARG A 347 -8.77 18.45 19.96
C ARG A 347 -10.12 17.76 20.13
N VAL A 348 -10.25 16.53 19.63
CA VAL A 348 -11.43 15.69 19.81
C VAL A 348 -11.01 14.32 20.30
N GLN A 349 -11.73 13.76 21.26
CA GLN A 349 -11.64 12.34 21.58
C GLN A 349 -12.62 11.62 20.65
N ILE A 350 -12.12 10.74 19.80
CA ILE A 350 -12.97 9.87 18.98
C ILE A 350 -13.72 8.94 19.96
N PRO A 351 -15.07 8.89 19.91
CA PRO A 351 -15.88 8.11 20.84
C PRO A 351 -15.45 6.65 20.90
N GLU A 352 -15.32 6.17 22.13
CA GLU A 352 -14.96 4.79 22.47
C GLU A 352 -15.83 3.79 21.71
N SER A 353 -15.19 2.81 21.06
CA SER A 353 -15.89 1.60 20.66
C SER A 353 -16.38 0.90 21.93
N GLU A 354 -17.60 0.35 21.93
CA GLU A 354 -18.30 -0.15 23.14
C GLU A 354 -17.59 -1.26 23.94
N SER A 355 -16.36 -1.65 23.58
CA SER A 355 -15.57 -2.68 24.28
C SER A 355 -14.04 -2.50 24.27
N VAL A 356 -13.45 -1.53 23.55
CA VAL A 356 -11.99 -1.30 23.55
C VAL A 356 -11.62 0.11 23.04
N TYR A 357 -10.43 0.58 23.43
CA TYR A 357 -9.82 1.81 22.90
C TYR A 357 -9.74 1.77 21.37
N GLU A 358 -10.23 2.82 20.71
CA GLU A 358 -10.17 2.97 19.25
C GLU A 358 -8.86 3.67 18.86
N SER A 359 -7.87 2.90 18.38
CA SER A 359 -6.57 3.48 18.02
C SER A 359 -6.59 4.08 16.61
N LEU A 360 -6.20 5.35 16.52
CA LEU A 360 -5.93 5.99 15.24
C LEU A 360 -4.54 5.55 14.78
N SER A 361 -4.50 4.80 13.69
CA SER A 361 -3.26 4.25 13.10
C SER A 361 -3.04 4.76 11.68
N SER A 362 -4.10 4.92 10.89
CA SER A 362 -3.99 5.62 9.61
C SER A 362 -3.78 7.11 9.81
N SER A 363 -2.82 7.66 9.07
CA SER A 363 -2.54 9.09 9.09
C SER A 363 -3.53 9.86 8.19
N PRO A 364 -3.87 11.12 8.51
CA PRO A 364 -4.97 11.83 7.86
C PRO A 364 -4.65 12.32 6.45
N ALA A 365 -5.65 12.29 5.57
CA ALA A 365 -5.64 12.94 4.27
C ALA A 365 -6.57 14.17 4.27
N ILE A 366 -6.09 15.31 3.77
CA ILE A 366 -6.81 16.58 3.75
C ILE A 366 -7.31 16.86 2.32
N SER A 367 -8.61 17.05 2.15
CA SER A 367 -9.24 17.51 0.91
C SER A 367 -8.98 19.00 0.65
N ALA A 368 -9.16 19.46 -0.58
CA ALA A 368 -8.99 20.88 -0.95
C ALA A 368 -9.94 21.83 -0.20
N ASP A 369 -11.09 21.35 0.26
CA ASP A 369 -12.04 22.10 1.11
C ASP A 369 -11.64 22.15 2.61
N GLY A 370 -10.61 21.37 3.00
CA GLY A 370 -10.21 21.18 4.39
C GLY A 370 -10.91 20.03 5.12
N THR A 371 -11.71 19.20 4.45
CA THR A 371 -12.23 17.97 5.06
C THR A 371 -11.10 16.97 5.29
N LEU A 372 -11.04 16.42 6.49
CA LEU A 372 -10.05 15.45 6.97
C LEU A 372 -10.62 14.03 6.86
N TYR A 373 -9.85 13.10 6.31
CA TYR A 373 -10.20 11.67 6.21
C TYR A 373 -9.16 10.81 6.89
N PHE A 374 -9.59 9.93 7.78
CA PHE A 374 -8.75 8.95 8.49
C PHE A 374 -9.62 7.80 8.99
N GLY A 375 -9.02 6.66 9.29
CA GLY A 375 -9.66 5.51 9.91
C GLY A 375 -8.89 4.99 11.13
N SER A 376 -9.30 3.82 11.61
CA SER A 376 -8.84 3.26 12.87
C SER A 376 -8.65 1.75 12.86
N THR A 377 -7.99 1.22 13.88
CA THR A 377 -7.68 -0.21 14.03
C THR A 377 -8.93 -1.09 14.12
N MET A 378 -10.07 -0.60 14.65
CA MET A 378 -11.32 -1.37 14.65
C MET A 378 -12.17 -1.17 13.38
N GLY A 379 -11.65 -0.50 12.36
CA GLY A 379 -12.31 -0.39 11.06
C GLY A 379 -13.43 0.65 11.01
N LEU A 380 -13.36 1.70 11.83
CA LEU A 380 -14.11 2.93 11.56
C LEU A 380 -13.34 3.76 10.52
N PHE A 381 -14.06 4.40 9.61
CA PHE A 381 -13.56 5.42 8.71
C PHE A 381 -14.33 6.72 8.94
N PHE A 382 -13.61 7.83 9.11
CA PHE A 382 -14.14 9.10 9.54
C PHE A 382 -13.95 10.18 8.48
N ALA A 383 -14.87 11.15 8.46
CA ALA A 383 -14.65 12.45 7.86
C ALA A 383 -14.92 13.55 8.89
N TYR A 384 -13.94 14.41 9.12
CA TYR A 384 -14.02 15.56 10.03
C TYR A 384 -13.86 16.88 9.27
N SER A 385 -14.50 17.94 9.75
CA SER A 385 -14.26 19.29 9.26
C SER A 385 -12.90 19.79 9.76
N LYS A 386 -12.33 20.79 9.07
CA LYS A 386 -11.13 21.54 9.51
C LYS A 386 -11.30 22.18 10.90
N ASP A 387 -12.54 22.34 11.37
CA ASP A 387 -12.96 22.97 12.61
C ASP A 387 -13.26 21.95 13.73
N GLY A 388 -13.06 20.64 13.46
CA GLY A 388 -13.14 19.56 14.47
C GLY A 388 -14.51 18.87 14.57
N GLU A 389 -15.46 19.19 13.69
CA GLU A 389 -16.78 18.59 13.70
C GLU A 389 -16.81 17.30 12.86
N GLU A 390 -17.38 16.21 13.38
CA GLU A 390 -17.60 15.01 12.57
C GLU A 390 -18.66 15.28 11.48
N LYS A 391 -18.30 15.03 10.22
CA LYS A 391 -19.22 15.07 9.08
C LYS A 391 -19.95 13.73 8.92
N TRP A 392 -19.23 12.62 9.09
CA TRP A 392 -19.75 11.25 9.11
C TRP A 392 -18.70 10.25 9.58
N ARG A 393 -19.16 9.05 9.95
CA ARG A 393 -18.32 7.86 10.11
C ARG A 393 -18.98 6.63 9.46
N SER A 394 -18.16 5.68 9.00
CA SER A 394 -18.58 4.42 8.40
C SER A 394 -17.85 3.24 9.05
N LYS A 395 -18.59 2.23 9.51
CA LYS A 395 -18.03 0.97 10.02
C LYS A 395 -17.77 0.00 8.88
N ILE A 396 -16.56 -0.54 8.82
CA ILE A 396 -16.15 -1.57 7.88
C ILE A 396 -16.10 -2.90 8.60
N GLU A 397 -17.01 -3.80 8.21
CA GLU A 397 -17.10 -5.14 8.77
C GLU A 397 -15.81 -5.95 8.54
N GLY A 398 -15.30 -6.54 9.62
CA GLY A 398 -14.25 -7.57 9.56
C GLY A 398 -12.80 -7.09 9.61
N GLY A 399 -12.47 -5.80 9.71
CA GLY A 399 -11.11 -5.39 10.08
C GLY A 399 -10.72 -3.92 9.90
N GLY A 400 -9.53 -3.60 10.41
CA GLY A 400 -9.01 -2.25 10.58
C GLY A 400 -8.59 -1.50 9.32
N ILE A 401 -8.50 -0.18 9.46
CA ILE A 401 -7.95 0.80 8.51
C ILE A 401 -6.73 1.43 9.17
N VAL A 402 -5.57 0.82 8.93
CA VAL A 402 -4.26 1.31 9.43
C VAL A 402 -3.50 2.10 8.37
N ALA A 403 -3.88 1.94 7.10
CA ALA A 403 -3.26 2.60 5.96
C ALA A 403 -3.88 3.98 5.71
N SER A 404 -3.06 4.93 5.25
CA SER A 404 -3.49 6.33 5.07
C SER A 404 -4.36 6.49 3.81
N PRO A 405 -5.45 7.28 3.83
CA PRO A 405 -6.30 7.44 2.65
C PRO A 405 -5.61 8.18 1.50
N ALA A 406 -6.11 7.96 0.27
CA ALA A 406 -5.68 8.68 -0.92
C ALA A 406 -6.85 9.34 -1.63
N ILE A 407 -6.67 10.59 -2.09
CA ILE A 407 -7.73 11.37 -2.74
C ILE A 407 -7.49 11.44 -4.25
N GLY A 408 -8.43 10.90 -5.02
CA GLY A 408 -8.41 10.91 -6.49
C GLY A 408 -8.87 12.25 -7.09
N ALA A 409 -8.51 12.47 -8.36
CA ALA A 409 -8.85 13.71 -9.06
C ALA A 409 -10.37 13.95 -9.27
N ASP A 410 -11.20 12.91 -9.12
CA ASP A 410 -12.66 12.99 -9.19
C ASP A 410 -13.32 13.20 -7.82
N GLY A 411 -12.54 13.36 -6.75
CA GLY A 411 -13.01 13.46 -5.36
C GLY A 411 -13.30 12.11 -4.69
N THR A 412 -13.00 10.97 -5.34
CA THR A 412 -13.07 9.65 -4.69
C THR A 412 -11.95 9.50 -3.67
N VAL A 413 -12.28 9.02 -2.47
CA VAL A 413 -11.32 8.68 -1.42
C VAL A 413 -11.12 7.17 -1.40
N TYR A 414 -9.87 6.73 -1.47
CA TYR A 414 -9.47 5.33 -1.49
C TYR A 414 -8.81 4.95 -0.17
N VAL A 415 -9.20 3.82 0.40
CA VAL A 415 -8.58 3.25 1.61
C VAL A 415 -8.39 1.75 1.46
N THR A 416 -7.35 1.23 2.09
CA THR A 416 -7.06 -0.20 2.18
C THR A 416 -7.33 -0.71 3.60
N THR A 417 -7.64 -2.01 3.72
CA THR A 417 -8.02 -2.63 5.00
C THR A 417 -7.13 -3.83 5.30
N VAL A 418 -6.84 -4.06 6.59
CA VAL A 418 -6.02 -5.18 7.08
C VAL A 418 -6.48 -6.55 6.52
N PRO A 419 -7.80 -6.85 6.39
CA PRO A 419 -8.28 -8.09 5.76
C PRO A 419 -8.00 -8.21 4.26
N GLY A 420 -7.48 -7.18 3.60
CA GLY A 420 -7.11 -7.19 2.18
C GLY A 420 -8.20 -6.69 1.24
N GLU A 421 -8.93 -5.63 1.61
CA GLU A 421 -9.80 -4.91 0.67
C GLU A 421 -9.21 -3.56 0.28
N LEU A 422 -9.40 -3.14 -0.98
CA LEU A 422 -9.33 -1.74 -1.39
C LEU A 422 -10.77 -1.24 -1.54
N LEU A 423 -11.10 -0.15 -0.86
CA LEU A 423 -12.42 0.47 -0.85
C LEU A 423 -12.36 1.83 -1.53
N ALA A 424 -13.37 2.14 -2.35
CA ALA A 424 -13.56 3.45 -2.92
C ALA A 424 -14.80 4.13 -2.31
N PHE A 425 -14.61 5.27 -1.68
CA PHE A 425 -15.66 6.13 -1.13
C PHE A 425 -15.85 7.35 -2.04
N GLY A 426 -17.08 7.77 -2.24
CA GLY A 426 -17.34 9.00 -3.00
C GLY A 426 -18.82 9.30 -3.09
N PRO A 427 -19.20 10.44 -3.69
CA PRO A 427 -20.59 10.83 -3.80
C PRO A 427 -21.41 9.72 -4.46
N ASN A 428 -22.48 9.31 -3.79
CA ASN A 428 -23.51 8.51 -4.41
C ASN A 428 -24.11 9.31 -5.58
N LYS A 429 -23.64 9.04 -6.80
CA LYS A 429 -24.42 9.33 -8.01
C LYS A 429 -25.61 8.40 -7.96
N GLY A 430 -26.65 8.82 -7.24
CA GLY A 430 -27.83 8.02 -6.98
C GLY A 430 -28.33 7.42 -8.29
N VAL A 431 -28.13 6.11 -8.43
CA VAL A 431 -28.69 5.36 -9.54
C VAL A 431 -30.18 5.29 -9.25
N SER A 432 -30.92 6.26 -9.79
CA SER A 432 -32.36 6.25 -9.78
C SER A 432 -32.81 4.91 -10.34
N ALA A 433 -33.46 4.09 -9.51
CA ALA A 433 -33.84 2.74 -9.87
C ALA A 433 -34.93 2.74 -10.94
N SER A 434 -34.53 2.88 -12.20
CA SER A 434 -35.37 2.61 -13.36
C SER A 434 -35.08 1.19 -13.85
N SER A 435 -36.03 0.29 -13.58
CA SER A 435 -36.05 -1.02 -14.19
C SER A 435 -36.29 -0.88 -15.70
N SER A 436 -35.22 -0.93 -16.50
CA SER A 436 -35.32 -1.06 -17.95
C SER A 436 -34.28 -2.03 -18.49
N SER A 437 -34.74 -3.14 -19.07
CA SER A 437 -33.90 -4.07 -19.82
C SER A 437 -33.35 -3.38 -21.07
N ALA A 438 -32.06 -3.04 -21.04
CA ALA A 438 -31.36 -2.42 -22.18
C ALA A 438 -30.15 -3.25 -22.59
N THR A 439 -30.22 -3.87 -23.76
CA THR A 439 -29.10 -4.53 -24.44
C THR A 439 -28.12 -3.49 -25.01
N GLY A 440 -27.30 -2.89 -24.14
CA GLY A 440 -26.24 -1.98 -24.53
C GLY A 440 -25.03 -2.71 -25.14
N LYS A 441 -24.74 -2.47 -26.43
CA LYS A 441 -23.49 -2.92 -27.05
C LYS A 441 -22.30 -2.09 -26.55
N LYS A 442 -21.11 -2.69 -26.55
CA LYS A 442 -19.84 -2.05 -26.17
C LYS A 442 -19.53 -0.80 -27.03
N GLU A 443 -19.66 0.38 -26.43
CA GLU A 443 -18.99 1.61 -26.85
C GLU A 443 -17.51 1.55 -26.40
N LEU A 444 -16.72 0.68 -27.02
CA LEU A 444 -15.28 0.58 -26.77
C LEU A 444 -14.54 0.40 -28.10
N GLY A 445 -14.00 1.50 -28.67
CA GLY A 445 -13.15 1.44 -29.86
C GLY A 445 -13.27 2.56 -30.91
N PHE A 446 -14.06 3.62 -30.69
CA PHE A 446 -14.20 4.69 -31.68
C PHE A 446 -13.01 5.66 -31.70
N MET A 447 -12.53 6.10 -30.53
CA MET A 447 -11.48 7.13 -30.42
C MET A 447 -10.09 6.65 -30.86
N SER A 448 -9.69 5.41 -30.54
CA SER A 448 -8.36 4.90 -30.91
C SER A 448 -8.21 4.69 -32.42
N LYS A 449 -9.28 4.28 -33.12
CA LYS A 449 -9.29 4.18 -34.58
C LYS A 449 -9.16 5.56 -35.24
N TYR A 450 -9.88 6.57 -34.75
CA TYR A 450 -9.75 7.94 -35.29
C TYR A 450 -8.33 8.49 -35.16
N LEU A 451 -7.69 8.32 -33.99
CA LEU A 451 -6.31 8.76 -33.77
C LEU A 451 -5.31 8.02 -34.67
N LEU A 452 -5.47 6.70 -34.85
CA LEU A 452 -4.61 5.91 -35.74
C LEU A 452 -4.77 6.35 -37.21
N THR A 453 -6.00 6.60 -37.66
CA THR A 453 -6.27 7.05 -39.04
C THR A 453 -5.71 8.46 -39.29
N ILE A 454 -5.81 9.37 -38.32
CA ILE A 454 -5.19 10.71 -38.41
C ILE A 454 -3.66 10.61 -38.47
N GLY A 455 -3.03 9.76 -37.65
CA GLY A 455 -1.58 9.54 -37.66
C GLY A 455 -1.05 8.93 -38.97
N LEU A 456 -1.81 8.02 -39.58
CA LEU A 456 -1.51 7.46 -40.90
C LEU A 456 -1.71 8.48 -42.03
N ALA A 457 -2.73 9.33 -41.94
CA ALA A 457 -2.98 10.39 -42.92
C ALA A 457 -1.90 11.48 -42.89
N THR A 458 -1.45 11.91 -41.71
CA THR A 458 -0.38 12.93 -41.59
C THR A 458 0.98 12.41 -42.03
N THR A 459 1.32 11.16 -41.75
CA THR A 459 2.56 10.54 -42.28
C THR A 459 2.53 10.38 -43.80
N TYR A 460 1.38 10.03 -44.40
CA TYR A 460 1.23 10.01 -45.85
C TYR A 460 1.37 11.41 -46.49
N LEU A 461 0.78 12.44 -45.86
CA LEU A 461 0.87 13.82 -46.32
C LEU A 461 2.32 14.36 -46.24
N LEU A 462 3.02 14.10 -45.14
CA LEU A 462 4.43 14.48 -44.99
C LEU A 462 5.33 13.73 -46.00
N GLY A 463 5.11 12.42 -46.20
CA GLY A 463 5.86 11.62 -47.17
C GLY A 463 5.68 12.11 -48.62
N THR A 464 4.44 12.43 -49.01
CA THR A 464 4.13 12.97 -50.35
C THR A 464 4.72 14.37 -50.57
N ILE A 465 4.70 15.25 -49.56
CA ILE A 465 5.40 16.54 -49.61
C ILE A 465 6.91 16.34 -49.80
N LEU A 466 7.53 15.40 -49.06
CA LEU A 466 8.96 15.10 -49.15
C LEU A 466 9.35 14.59 -50.55
N ILE A 467 8.54 13.70 -51.14
CA ILE A 467 8.72 13.23 -52.52
C ILE A 467 8.57 14.37 -53.52
N PHE A 468 7.59 15.27 -53.33
CA PHE A 468 7.39 16.43 -54.21
C PHE A 468 8.60 17.39 -54.18
N TYR A 469 9.15 17.67 -52.99
CA TYR A 469 10.39 18.44 -52.84
C TYR A 469 11.60 17.71 -53.46
N LEU A 470 11.71 16.38 -53.32
CA LEU A 470 12.76 15.59 -53.97
C LEU A 470 12.66 15.67 -55.50
N VAL A 471 11.45 15.59 -56.06
CA VAL A 471 11.22 15.74 -57.51
C VAL A 471 11.58 17.15 -57.97
N ILE A 472 11.18 18.21 -57.24
CA ILE A 472 11.59 19.60 -57.55
C ILE A 472 13.11 19.74 -57.49
N PHE A 473 13.78 19.16 -56.49
CA PHE A 473 15.23 19.21 -56.34
C PHE A 473 15.95 18.49 -57.50
N LEU A 474 15.47 17.31 -57.89
CA LEU A 474 16.01 16.55 -59.02
C LEU A 474 15.76 17.24 -60.37
N LEU A 475 14.59 17.86 -60.55
CA LEU A 475 14.29 18.70 -61.72
C LEU A 475 15.19 19.93 -61.78
N ARG A 476 15.41 20.64 -60.67
CA ARG A 476 16.38 21.74 -60.57
C ARG A 476 17.80 21.28 -60.91
N LYS A 477 18.21 20.10 -60.42
CA LYS A 477 19.54 19.52 -60.69
C LYS A 477 19.72 19.05 -62.13
N LYS A 478 18.63 18.77 -62.86
CA LYS A 478 18.61 18.42 -64.29
C LYS A 478 18.46 19.64 -65.22
N LEU A 479 18.08 20.80 -64.66
CA LEU A 479 17.90 22.09 -65.36
C LEU A 479 19.09 23.06 -65.22
N SER A 480 20.24 22.61 -64.72
CA SER A 480 21.48 23.41 -64.63
C SER A 480 22.16 23.69 -65.98
N GLY A 481 21.44 23.58 -67.10
CA GLY A 481 21.91 23.87 -68.44
C GLY A 481 20.77 24.36 -69.34
N LYS A 482 20.76 25.67 -69.62
CA LYS A 482 19.80 26.46 -70.42
C LYS A 482 18.46 26.80 -69.74
N LEU A 483 18.26 28.09 -69.48
CA LEU A 483 16.93 28.68 -69.32
C LEU A 483 16.14 28.50 -70.61
N LEU A 484 14.98 27.86 -70.57
CA LEU A 484 13.85 28.21 -71.45
C LEU A 484 12.50 27.82 -70.82
N SER A 485 11.48 28.61 -71.10
CA SER A 485 10.11 28.65 -70.56
C SER A 485 9.51 27.38 -69.90
N VAL A 486 9.06 27.55 -68.64
CA VAL A 486 8.17 26.62 -67.91
C VAL A 486 6.82 26.38 -68.61
N TYR A 487 6.43 27.27 -69.54
CA TYR A 487 5.13 27.26 -70.21
C TYR A 487 4.92 26.09 -71.20
N GLU A 488 5.99 25.57 -71.82
CA GLU A 488 5.90 24.41 -72.73
C GLU A 488 5.67 23.09 -71.99
N PHE A 489 6.22 22.93 -70.78
CA PHE A 489 6.13 21.68 -70.02
C PHE A 489 4.70 21.37 -69.55
N SER A 490 3.86 22.39 -69.33
CA SER A 490 2.48 22.19 -68.87
C SER A 490 1.53 21.69 -69.97
N LYS A 491 1.88 21.85 -71.26
CA LYS A 491 1.04 21.37 -72.38
C LYS A 491 1.03 19.85 -72.52
N ASN A 492 2.17 19.19 -72.31
CA ASN A 492 2.35 17.78 -72.68
C ASN A 492 2.08 16.76 -71.56
N HIS A 493 1.78 17.20 -70.33
CA HIS A 493 1.59 16.30 -69.18
C HIS A 493 0.19 16.33 -68.54
N LYS A 494 -0.85 16.72 -69.30
CA LYS A 494 -2.26 16.64 -68.86
C LYS A 494 -2.67 15.25 -68.37
N ILE A 495 -2.14 14.19 -68.99
CA ILE A 495 -2.42 12.79 -68.62
C ILE A 495 -1.92 12.47 -67.20
N ILE A 496 -0.74 12.96 -66.81
CA ILE A 496 -0.16 12.65 -65.49
C ILE A 496 -0.97 13.31 -64.37
N ILE A 497 -1.43 14.55 -64.58
CA ILE A 497 -2.26 15.27 -63.61
C ILE A 497 -3.64 14.59 -63.47
N CYS A 498 -4.25 14.14 -64.57
CA CYS A 498 -5.51 13.38 -64.52
C CYS A 498 -5.36 12.01 -63.82
N VAL A 499 -4.27 11.28 -64.05
CA VAL A 499 -4.02 9.98 -63.37
C VAL A 499 -3.86 10.17 -61.86
N ILE A 500 -3.15 11.21 -61.42
CA ILE A 500 -3.01 11.54 -60.00
C ILE A 500 -4.38 11.89 -59.37
N PHE A 501 -5.21 12.67 -60.07
CA PHE A 501 -6.58 12.98 -59.60
C PHE A 501 -7.50 11.75 -59.53
N LEU A 502 -7.40 10.82 -60.48
CA LEU A 502 -8.21 9.59 -60.49
C LEU A 502 -7.81 8.62 -59.36
N ILE A 503 -6.52 8.53 -59.02
CA ILE A 503 -6.03 7.76 -57.86
C ILE A 503 -6.52 8.40 -56.54
N PHE A 504 -6.64 9.73 -56.49
CA PHE A 504 -7.21 10.45 -55.35
C PHE A 504 -8.73 10.27 -55.20
N ALA A 505 -9.46 10.12 -56.30
CA ALA A 505 -10.91 9.87 -56.27
C ALA A 505 -11.26 8.42 -55.88
N GLY A 506 -10.45 7.43 -56.31
CA GLY A 506 -10.70 6.01 -56.05
C GLY A 506 -10.53 5.56 -54.59
N SER A 507 -9.83 6.34 -53.77
CA SER A 507 -9.49 5.97 -52.38
C SER A 507 -10.50 6.43 -51.31
N LEU A 508 -11.51 7.22 -51.69
CA LEU A 508 -12.59 7.69 -50.80
C LEU A 508 -13.95 6.98 -51.01
N GLY A 509 -14.02 6.00 -51.93
CA GLY A 509 -15.26 5.36 -52.38
C GLY A 509 -15.46 3.90 -51.94
N GLY A 510 -14.97 3.49 -50.77
CA GLY A 510 -14.96 2.08 -50.33
C GLY A 510 -15.60 1.82 -48.97
N SER A 511 -16.92 1.75 -48.88
CA SER A 511 -17.66 1.35 -47.65
C SER A 511 -19.05 0.77 -47.97
N SER A 512 -19.09 -0.34 -48.71
CA SER A 512 -20.35 -1.03 -49.03
C SER A 512 -20.76 -1.98 -47.90
N TYR A 513 -22.00 -1.80 -47.41
CA TYR A 513 -22.64 -2.69 -46.45
C TYR A 513 -22.84 -4.09 -47.04
N MET A 514 -22.52 -5.13 -46.26
CA MET A 514 -22.91 -6.52 -46.55
C MET A 514 -23.82 -7.04 -45.43
N PHE A 515 -25.10 -7.20 -45.73
CA PHE A 515 -26.06 -7.92 -44.88
C PHE A 515 -25.79 -9.42 -44.98
N PHE A 516 -25.44 -10.06 -43.86
CA PHE A 516 -25.56 -11.51 -43.73
C PHE A 516 -26.90 -11.86 -43.09
N ILE A 517 -27.77 -12.48 -43.89
CA ILE A 517 -28.96 -13.20 -43.40
C ILE A 517 -28.43 -14.43 -42.65
N ASN A 518 -28.79 -14.58 -41.38
CA ASN A 518 -28.53 -15.82 -40.62
C ASN A 518 -29.85 -16.38 -40.07
N THR A 519 -30.13 -17.63 -40.42
CA THR A 519 -31.41 -18.30 -40.19
C THR A 519 -31.50 -18.80 -38.76
N LYS A 520 -32.48 -18.31 -37.99
CA LYS A 520 -32.80 -18.88 -36.67
C LYS A 520 -33.37 -20.29 -36.84
N LYS A 521 -32.61 -21.31 -36.43
CA LYS A 521 -33.20 -22.60 -36.05
C LYS A 521 -33.90 -22.44 -34.71
N VAL A 522 -35.16 -22.87 -34.65
CA VAL A 522 -35.95 -22.98 -33.42
C VAL A 522 -35.59 -24.29 -32.73
N SER A 523 -35.32 -24.24 -31.43
CA SER A 523 -35.30 -25.42 -30.56
C SER A 523 -36.28 -25.21 -29.41
N THR A 524 -37.08 -26.23 -29.14
CA THR A 524 -38.20 -26.26 -28.20
C THR A 524 -37.77 -26.19 -26.72
N PRO A 525 -38.69 -25.83 -25.80
CA PRO A 525 -38.36 -25.63 -24.39
C PRO A 525 -38.12 -26.96 -23.65
N ALA A 526 -37.24 -26.93 -22.66
CA ALA A 526 -37.01 -28.06 -21.76
C ALA A 526 -38.23 -28.28 -20.86
N ALA A 527 -38.60 -29.56 -20.67
CA ALA A 527 -39.72 -29.96 -19.84
C ALA A 527 -39.42 -29.80 -18.35
N SER A 528 -40.46 -29.50 -17.57
CA SER A 528 -40.48 -29.68 -16.13
C SER A 528 -40.22 -31.15 -15.78
N GLN A 529 -39.31 -31.42 -14.84
CA GLN A 529 -39.23 -32.72 -14.18
C GLN A 529 -39.83 -32.69 -12.77
N GLU A 530 -40.38 -33.83 -12.40
CA GLU A 530 -41.12 -34.06 -11.16
C GLU A 530 -40.21 -34.05 -9.92
N LYS A 531 -40.86 -33.94 -8.75
CA LYS A 531 -40.20 -34.12 -7.45
C LYS A 531 -39.78 -35.58 -7.29
N ASP A 532 -38.47 -35.86 -7.39
CA ASP A 532 -37.94 -37.11 -6.87
C ASP A 532 -37.87 -37.02 -5.33
N ASN A 533 -38.52 -37.97 -4.65
CA ASN A 533 -38.78 -37.91 -3.21
C ASN A 533 -37.65 -38.61 -2.43
N THR A 534 -36.40 -38.29 -2.78
CA THR A 534 -35.22 -38.78 -2.07
C THR A 534 -34.96 -37.93 -0.82
N THR A 535 -34.63 -38.57 0.30
CA THR A 535 -34.21 -37.87 1.52
C THR A 535 -32.89 -37.17 1.28
N HIS A 536 -32.94 -35.90 0.88
CA HIS A 536 -31.77 -35.04 0.75
C HIS A 536 -31.06 -34.90 2.10
N ILE A 537 -29.96 -35.63 2.26
CA ILE A 537 -28.99 -35.37 3.33
C ILE A 537 -28.38 -34.01 3.03
N SER A 538 -28.70 -33.02 3.88
CA SER A 538 -27.96 -31.76 3.90
C SER A 538 -26.52 -32.07 4.31
N CYS A 539 -25.54 -31.63 3.52
CA CYS A 539 -24.13 -31.85 3.85
C CYS A 539 -23.64 -30.73 4.79
N PRO A 540 -23.25 -31.03 6.03
CA PRO A 540 -22.68 -30.03 6.93
C PRO A 540 -21.28 -29.63 6.46
N LYS A 541 -20.82 -28.45 6.91
CA LYS A 541 -19.47 -27.97 6.60
C LYS A 541 -18.41 -28.81 7.32
N ASN A 542 -18.63 -29.03 8.62
CA ASN A 542 -17.76 -29.81 9.50
C ASN A 542 -18.63 -30.75 10.37
N VAL A 543 -18.07 -31.88 10.79
CA VAL A 543 -18.65 -32.78 11.82
C VAL A 543 -17.61 -33.04 12.89
N TYR A 544 -18.03 -33.06 14.15
CA TYR A 544 -17.17 -33.22 15.32
C TYR A 544 -17.69 -34.33 16.23
N GLN A 545 -16.78 -35.07 16.84
CA GLN A 545 -17.10 -36.10 17.83
C GLN A 545 -17.13 -35.51 19.25
N ARG A 546 -18.10 -35.93 20.06
CA ARG A 546 -18.32 -35.49 21.45
C ARG A 546 -18.44 -36.71 22.36
N GLY A 547 -17.31 -37.25 22.79
CA GLY A 547 -17.25 -38.52 23.52
C GLY A 547 -17.39 -39.73 22.60
N GLU A 548 -17.44 -40.93 23.18
CA GLU A 548 -17.26 -42.17 22.40
C GLU A 548 -18.36 -42.45 21.36
N ASN A 549 -19.60 -41.98 21.58
CA ASN A 549 -20.77 -42.35 20.75
C ASN A 549 -21.72 -41.18 20.38
N ALA A 550 -21.29 -39.93 20.48
CA ALA A 550 -22.09 -38.78 20.05
C ALA A 550 -21.31 -37.85 19.11
N TYR A 551 -22.02 -37.23 18.18
CA TYR A 551 -21.48 -36.34 17.17
C TYR A 551 -22.34 -35.08 17.05
N TYR A 552 -21.76 -33.99 16.56
CA TYR A 552 -22.52 -32.83 16.11
C TYR A 552 -21.99 -32.29 14.79
N ALA A 553 -22.90 -31.72 14.00
CA ALA A 553 -22.66 -31.22 12.66
C ALA A 553 -22.98 -29.72 12.59
N VAL A 554 -22.19 -28.98 11.82
CA VAL A 554 -22.37 -27.53 11.63
C VAL A 554 -22.92 -27.26 10.23
N TYR A 555 -24.16 -26.77 10.18
CA TYR A 555 -24.89 -26.39 8.97
C TYR A 555 -24.86 -24.88 8.77
N TRP A 556 -25.05 -24.43 7.52
CA TRP A 556 -25.26 -23.02 7.20
C TRP A 556 -26.72 -22.81 6.80
N GLU A 557 -27.47 -22.13 7.65
CA GLU A 557 -28.88 -21.80 7.45
C GLU A 557 -29.03 -20.28 7.57
N ASN A 558 -29.56 -19.61 6.54
CA ASN A 558 -29.77 -18.15 6.49
C ASN A 558 -28.54 -17.31 6.90
N ASN A 559 -27.36 -17.62 6.34
CA ASN A 559 -26.07 -16.99 6.66
C ASN A 559 -25.66 -17.03 8.14
N LYS A 560 -26.19 -17.99 8.92
CA LYS A 560 -25.69 -18.31 10.27
C LYS A 560 -25.24 -19.77 10.34
N ALA A 561 -24.20 -20.02 11.12
CA ALA A 561 -23.78 -21.36 11.48
C ALA A 561 -24.74 -21.93 12.55
N VAL A 562 -25.33 -23.09 12.30
CA VAL A 562 -26.25 -23.78 13.21
C VAL A 562 -25.67 -25.15 13.54
N GLN A 563 -25.40 -25.40 14.82
CA GLN A 563 -25.02 -26.72 15.32
C GLN A 563 -26.26 -27.59 15.51
N LYS A 564 -26.19 -28.84 15.05
CA LYS A 564 -27.19 -29.88 15.34
C LYS A 564 -26.45 -31.14 15.79
N ASP A 565 -26.86 -31.73 16.91
CA ASP A 565 -26.38 -33.04 17.32
C ASP A 565 -26.89 -34.10 16.33
N ILE A 566 -26.05 -35.07 15.97
CA ILE A 566 -26.38 -36.13 15.01
C ILE A 566 -26.07 -37.50 15.59
N SER A 567 -26.82 -38.51 15.19
CA SER A 567 -26.57 -39.90 15.56
C SER A 567 -25.34 -40.48 14.83
N VAL A 568 -24.77 -41.55 15.39
CA VAL A 568 -23.70 -42.33 14.75
C VAL A 568 -24.11 -42.81 13.34
N LYS A 569 -25.40 -43.11 13.15
CA LYS A 569 -25.95 -43.55 11.86
C LYS A 569 -25.97 -42.42 10.82
N GLU A 570 -26.33 -41.21 11.23
CA GLU A 570 -26.27 -40.02 10.37
C GLU A 570 -24.83 -39.61 10.06
N HIS A 571 -23.90 -39.77 11.00
CA HIS A 571 -22.47 -39.54 10.77
C HIS A 571 -21.93 -40.42 9.62
N GLU A 572 -22.20 -41.73 9.65
CA GLU A 572 -21.76 -42.65 8.58
C GLU A 572 -22.48 -42.40 7.23
N GLN A 573 -23.74 -41.92 7.26
CA GLN A 573 -24.45 -41.49 6.05
C GLN A 573 -23.86 -40.20 5.45
N ILE A 574 -23.48 -39.22 6.27
CA ILE A 574 -22.80 -37.99 5.82
C ILE A 574 -21.42 -38.34 5.24
N LYS A 575 -20.64 -39.16 5.95
CA LYS A 575 -19.30 -39.61 5.54
C LYS A 575 -19.28 -40.37 4.21
N SER A 576 -20.33 -41.12 3.89
CA SER A 576 -20.48 -41.81 2.60
C SER A 576 -21.06 -40.94 1.48
N SER A 577 -21.80 -39.87 1.81
CA SER A 577 -22.55 -39.06 0.82
C SER A 577 -21.95 -37.69 0.51
N CYS A 578 -21.19 -37.09 1.43
CA CYS A 578 -20.79 -35.67 1.38
C CYS A 578 -19.29 -35.47 1.14
N LYS A 579 -18.88 -35.41 -0.14
CA LYS A 579 -17.46 -35.31 -0.56
C LYS A 579 -16.71 -34.05 -0.09
N ASN A 580 -17.41 -32.99 0.31
CA ASN A 580 -16.82 -31.69 0.67
C ASN A 580 -16.97 -31.36 2.17
N THR A 581 -17.45 -32.30 3.00
CA THR A 581 -17.53 -32.12 4.45
C THR A 581 -16.17 -32.41 5.07
N THR A 582 -15.62 -31.46 5.83
CA THR A 582 -14.33 -31.66 6.50
C THR A 582 -14.54 -32.51 7.75
N LEU A 583 -13.90 -33.69 7.78
CA LEU A 583 -13.80 -34.54 8.97
C LEU A 583 -12.41 -34.35 9.58
N PRO A 584 -12.28 -33.76 10.78
CA PRO A 584 -11.00 -33.74 11.48
C PRO A 584 -10.62 -35.18 11.88
N GLU A 585 -9.51 -35.69 11.34
CA GLU A 585 -9.00 -36.99 11.75
C GLU A 585 -8.56 -36.94 13.22
N ALA A 586 -9.00 -37.92 14.00
CA ALA A 586 -8.52 -38.10 15.36
C ALA A 586 -7.04 -38.53 15.32
N GLN A 587 -6.12 -37.61 15.60
CA GLN A 587 -4.71 -37.92 15.76
C GLN A 587 -4.49 -38.76 17.03
N ASN A 588 -4.60 -40.07 16.89
CA ASN A 588 -4.21 -41.01 17.92
C ASN A 588 -2.71 -40.91 18.20
N GLN A 589 -2.39 -40.55 19.45
CA GLN A 589 -1.03 -40.62 19.98
C GLN A 589 -0.64 -42.09 20.22
N GLY A 590 0.60 -42.44 19.88
CA GLY A 590 1.24 -43.67 20.36
C GLY A 590 2.46 -44.09 19.53
N GLN A 591 3.46 -44.76 20.09
CA GLN A 591 3.73 -45.06 21.51
C GLN A 591 5.16 -45.63 21.65
N ASN A 592 5.77 -45.49 22.85
CA ASN A 592 6.83 -46.32 23.49
C ASN A 592 7.71 -45.41 24.38
N THR A 593 8.05 -45.68 25.65
CA THR A 593 7.75 -46.73 26.65
C THR A 593 8.15 -46.15 28.05
N ASN A 594 7.64 -46.55 29.23
CA ASN A 594 6.72 -47.62 29.59
C ASN A 594 6.06 -47.35 30.98
N THR A 595 4.75 -47.58 31.11
CA THR A 595 3.98 -48.26 32.20
C THR A 595 4.25 -47.98 33.73
N PRO A 596 3.29 -48.22 34.65
CA PRO A 596 1.98 -47.54 34.78
C PRO A 596 1.49 -47.33 36.24
N GLN A 597 0.97 -46.16 36.61
CA GLN A 597 0.03 -46.04 37.75
C GLN A 597 -1.10 -45.08 37.34
N THR A 598 -2.24 -45.62 36.93
CA THR A 598 -3.42 -45.90 37.77
C THR A 598 -4.02 -44.62 38.34
N ASP A 599 -5.09 -44.18 37.68
CA ASP A 599 -6.02 -43.15 38.15
C ASP A 599 -6.66 -43.58 39.49
N THR A 600 -6.20 -42.96 40.59
CA THR A 600 -6.85 -43.05 41.90
C THR A 600 -6.77 -41.73 42.65
N GLY A 601 -7.60 -40.76 42.22
CA GLY A 601 -8.21 -39.76 43.09
C GLY A 601 -7.36 -38.57 43.55
N ASN A 602 -8.10 -37.51 43.92
CA ASN A 602 -7.73 -36.41 44.84
C ASN A 602 -6.23 -36.23 45.11
N SER A 603 -5.52 -35.55 44.21
CA SER A 603 -4.31 -34.80 44.58
C SER A 603 -4.61 -33.31 44.51
N GLU A 604 -4.14 -32.55 45.50
CA GLU A 604 -4.42 -31.11 45.61
C GLU A 604 -3.71 -30.27 44.52
N ASN A 605 -2.79 -30.91 43.76
CA ASN A 605 -1.94 -30.26 42.76
C ASN A 605 -2.68 -29.78 41.51
N ASP A 606 -3.82 -30.38 41.13
CA ASP A 606 -4.62 -29.90 39.98
C ASP A 606 -5.46 -28.65 40.30
N LYS A 607 -5.53 -28.22 41.57
CA LYS A 607 -6.25 -27.01 41.98
C LYS A 607 -5.39 -25.75 41.98
N CYS A 608 -4.06 -25.89 41.95
CA CYS A 608 -3.11 -24.78 41.99
C CYS A 608 -2.58 -24.45 40.59
N PRO A 609 -2.83 -23.24 40.05
CA PRO A 609 -2.24 -22.83 38.77
C PRO A 609 -0.75 -22.53 38.94
N HIS A 610 0.04 -22.69 37.89
CA HIS A 610 1.47 -22.33 37.90
C HIS A 610 1.68 -20.80 37.90
N HIS A 611 0.82 -20.09 37.16
CA HIS A 611 0.84 -18.64 37.03
C HIS A 611 -0.57 -18.07 37.13
N ILE A 612 -0.70 -16.93 37.80
CA ILE A 612 -1.90 -16.09 37.83
C ILE A 612 -1.63 -14.84 36.99
N TYR A 613 -2.59 -14.46 36.17
CA TYR A 613 -2.57 -13.23 35.39
C TYR A 613 -3.75 -12.35 35.81
N GLY A 614 -3.53 -11.03 35.90
CA GLY A 614 -4.59 -10.06 36.19
C GLY A 614 -5.26 -9.56 34.91
N THR A 615 -6.55 -9.27 34.98
CA THR A 615 -7.29 -8.54 33.95
C THR A 615 -7.55 -7.10 34.41
N TRP A 616 -7.82 -6.19 33.47
CA TRP A 616 -7.98 -4.76 33.74
C TRP A 616 -9.20 -4.41 34.63
N GLU A 617 -10.09 -5.35 34.91
CA GLU A 617 -11.32 -5.16 35.70
C GLU A 617 -11.28 -5.90 37.07
N ASN A 618 -10.13 -5.94 37.73
CA ASN A 618 -9.90 -6.61 39.02
C ASN A 618 -10.13 -8.14 39.01
N GLY A 619 -10.20 -8.77 37.84
CA GLY A 619 -10.30 -10.22 37.68
C GLY A 619 -8.94 -10.90 37.59
N PHE A 620 -8.92 -12.20 37.83
CA PHE A 620 -7.73 -13.05 37.66
C PHE A 620 -8.08 -14.27 36.80
N TYR A 621 -7.10 -14.80 36.07
CA TYR A 621 -7.20 -16.15 35.51
C TYR A 621 -5.96 -16.99 35.85
N GLY A 622 -6.19 -18.27 36.13
CA GLY A 622 -5.16 -19.25 36.46
C GLY A 622 -4.75 -20.07 35.25
N ALA A 623 -3.44 -20.21 35.03
CA ALA A 623 -2.87 -21.11 34.03
C ALA A 623 -2.46 -22.44 34.66
N TYR A 624 -3.10 -23.51 34.24
CA TYR A 624 -2.88 -24.89 34.67
C TYR A 624 -2.07 -25.65 33.60
N GLY A 625 -1.28 -26.63 34.03
CA GLY A 625 -0.37 -27.36 33.14
C GLY A 625 -1.07 -27.92 31.90
N GLY A 626 -0.49 -27.71 30.71
CA GLY A 626 -1.02 -28.28 29.46
C GLY A 626 -1.96 -27.38 28.64
N ARG A 627 -1.77 -26.05 28.66
CA ARG A 627 -2.52 -25.03 27.87
C ARG A 627 -3.96 -24.74 28.35
N THR A 628 -4.29 -25.04 29.59
CA THR A 628 -5.63 -24.76 30.14
C THR A 628 -5.61 -23.47 30.97
N THR A 629 -6.44 -22.49 30.61
CA THR A 629 -6.66 -21.26 31.38
C THR A 629 -8.11 -21.19 31.86
N LYS A 630 -8.33 -20.68 33.08
CA LYS A 630 -9.65 -20.51 33.66
C LYS A 630 -9.74 -19.19 34.42
N ASP A 631 -10.79 -18.41 34.17
CA ASP A 631 -11.15 -17.25 34.98
C ASP A 631 -11.46 -17.66 36.43
N LEU A 632 -11.00 -16.86 37.37
CA LEU A 632 -11.09 -17.11 38.81
C LEU A 632 -12.05 -16.12 39.45
N THR A 633 -12.98 -16.65 40.23
CA THR A 633 -13.78 -15.82 41.14
C THR A 633 -12.93 -15.29 42.29
N ASN A 634 -13.38 -14.20 42.92
CA ASN A 634 -12.67 -13.60 44.06
C ASN A 634 -12.41 -14.60 45.21
N ASP A 635 -13.31 -15.54 45.45
CA ASP A 635 -13.16 -16.56 46.49
C ASP A 635 -12.17 -17.67 46.08
N GLU A 636 -12.12 -18.05 44.80
CA GLU A 636 -11.11 -18.97 44.26
C GLU A 636 -9.72 -18.31 44.29
N SER A 637 -9.59 -17.04 43.92
CA SER A 637 -8.33 -16.30 44.01
C SER A 637 -7.82 -16.23 45.46
N LYS A 638 -8.68 -15.94 46.43
CA LYS A 638 -8.33 -15.97 47.86
C LYS A 638 -7.94 -17.37 48.35
N TRP A 639 -8.63 -18.42 47.90
CA TRP A 639 -8.29 -19.79 48.24
C TRP A 639 -6.92 -20.18 47.68
N ILE A 640 -6.60 -19.82 46.43
CA ILE A 640 -5.30 -20.08 45.80
C ILE A 640 -4.17 -19.32 46.55
N GLN A 641 -4.36 -18.05 46.92
CA GLN A 641 -3.37 -17.29 47.71
C GLN A 641 -3.03 -17.95 49.06
N GLN A 642 -3.98 -18.65 49.67
CA GLN A 642 -3.80 -19.29 50.98
C GLN A 642 -3.25 -20.72 50.88
N ASN A 643 -3.54 -21.45 49.81
CA ASN A 643 -3.28 -22.89 49.72
C ASN A 643 -2.28 -23.30 48.62
N CYS A 644 -1.88 -22.38 47.73
CA CYS A 644 -0.99 -22.67 46.60
C CYS A 644 0.31 -21.84 46.67
N PRO A 645 1.26 -22.18 47.56
CA PRO A 645 2.45 -21.37 47.84
C PRO A 645 3.45 -21.28 46.67
N ASN A 646 3.34 -22.17 45.67
CA ASN A 646 4.22 -22.22 44.50
C ASN A 646 3.62 -21.52 43.25
N THR A 647 2.42 -20.95 43.37
CA THR A 647 1.78 -20.19 42.29
C THR A 647 2.43 -18.81 42.15
N THR A 648 2.83 -18.44 40.92
CA THR A 648 3.45 -17.13 40.67
C THR A 648 2.38 -16.06 40.46
N TRP A 649 2.44 -14.97 41.24
CA TRP A 649 1.52 -13.82 41.17
C TRP A 649 2.19 -12.58 40.55
N PRO A 650 1.44 -11.68 39.88
CA PRO A 650 1.94 -10.42 39.36
C PRO A 650 2.50 -9.51 40.47
N GLU A 651 3.58 -8.79 40.19
CA GLU A 651 4.41 -8.13 41.21
C GLU A 651 3.69 -7.03 42.01
N GLN A 652 2.69 -6.36 41.41
CA GLN A 652 1.89 -5.34 42.10
C GLN A 652 1.03 -5.88 43.26
N TYR A 653 0.70 -7.17 43.27
CA TYR A 653 -0.25 -7.76 44.24
C TYR A 653 0.38 -8.62 45.34
N ARG A 654 1.72 -8.72 45.45
CA ARG A 654 2.36 -9.45 46.56
C ARG A 654 2.18 -8.79 47.94
N ASN A 655 1.82 -7.50 47.99
CA ASN A 655 1.84 -6.71 49.23
C ASN A 655 0.45 -6.41 49.83
N ASP A 656 -0.65 -6.64 49.12
CA ASP A 656 -2.00 -6.37 49.64
C ASP A 656 -2.54 -7.53 50.48
N LYS A 657 -2.04 -7.63 51.71
CA LYS A 657 -2.74 -8.30 52.82
C LYS A 657 -3.64 -7.29 53.54
N LYS A 658 -4.83 -7.03 53.00
CA LYS A 658 -5.98 -6.49 53.76
C LYS A 658 -7.31 -6.76 53.08
#